data_AF-A0A7W1UA65-F1
#
_entry.id   AF-A0A7W1UA65-F1
#
_cell.length_a   1.000
_cell.length_b   1.000
_cell.length_c   1.000
_cell.angle_alpha   90.00
_cell.angle_beta   90.00
_cell.angle_gamma   90.00
#
_symmetry.space_group_name_H-M   'P 1'
#
loop_
_entity.id
_entity.type
_entity.pdbx_description
1 polymer ?
#
loop_
_entity_poly.entity_id
_entity_poly.type
_entity_poly.pdbx_seq_one_letter_code
_entity_poly.pdbx_strand_id
1 'polypeptide(L)'
;MTRHRSRPYGIRAIPEKITLEARGGSPSSGKSPVRIFIGSEPAQYRAERILVWSIEQVRDPDRVYEIFLMKELSGFDRRKWLTGFTNYRFAIPSFAGQVGRAIYNDVDQIYLADPGELFDHDLNDHGFLSIAQNDSSVMLMDCTKLAKVWSLNAAKFERKNALLERALNVPNLWGQLEPEWNARDEEYRTGQSKVLHFTALHTQPWQPFPEEFVYQKSSVGDAWFNLEYSANQQGFLTFTQSNPSSLFTKFTTQASDIQANVPIQDTETVPEIEEAIHILKPNTLLYCHLGERLHRIPEHLRTGGLSTLAMTPFDLCHQDLGALGFQKFDIVLAPKGLQLIPDDDAPWVLEALFHRANGMVYVGIESTYPLQSFTAGPLQSDLKRDFNWWINRIDSISARYPAIHWKIVFHTHSSKGIPQSQIRCGGNWIGTLPRIWILSDGKAGHTTQSELLAKSLGWPYDIKQLRFYGWHKIQKLLWGLAPPNIIGLDQRHSSPLQAPWPDVVISTGWRPAPIARWIRDQSQGRTRIIQLGRKGGGPADLFDVVITPTYYGFSPHPNRIETFAPLNGLTQEDLETVSQRWPDLFGNAPHPRIVFVVGGSTARFKFTPDMVHMIGNQLKDLAERCHGKIFAVTSPRTGKELSQALEDTLTPDHVVHTWQPNQSDNPYFAYLAGADVLIVTGESESMLAEAASLGKPIYIVPLSEHSPTWTVRLSEKMVQRAHSQPLNKRGTARPQQGIERLCARLIRSGLIQPRRNLTMLHDSLFKNGVARPFGEPIENGKRPQLNETGDVAKKVKKALGFFDQS
;
A
#
# COMPACT_ATOMS: atom_id res chain seq x y z
N MET A 1 25.79 -11.20 2.78
CA MET A 1 26.42 -9.99 2.20
C MET A 1 25.64 -9.60 0.97
N THR A 2 24.82 -8.55 1.04
CA THR A 2 24.21 -7.95 -0.14
C THR A 2 25.31 -7.31 -0.98
N ARG A 3 25.51 -7.78 -2.21
CA ARG A 3 26.20 -6.98 -3.21
C ARG A 3 25.37 -5.72 -3.39
N HIS A 4 25.74 -4.61 -2.76
CA HIS A 4 25.17 -3.32 -3.11
C HIS A 4 25.36 -3.17 -4.62
N ARG A 5 24.26 -3.00 -5.38
CA ARG A 5 24.37 -2.67 -6.81
C ARG A 5 25.36 -1.52 -6.91
N SER A 6 26.34 -1.62 -7.79
CA SER A 6 27.18 -0.47 -8.13
C SER A 6 26.23 0.66 -8.50
N ARG A 7 26.19 1.72 -7.68
CA ARG A 7 25.35 2.87 -8.00
C ARG A 7 25.84 3.44 -9.35
N PRO A 8 24.94 3.75 -10.28
CA PRO A 8 25.33 4.23 -11.60
C PRO A 8 26.12 5.55 -11.51
N TYR A 9 26.63 6.05 -12.62
CA TYR A 9 27.21 7.39 -12.64
C TYR A 9 26.10 8.45 -12.52
N GLY A 10 26.43 9.63 -11.98
CA GLY A 10 25.49 10.75 -11.92
C GLY A 10 25.37 11.43 -13.29
N ILE A 11 24.18 11.90 -13.64
CA ILE A 11 23.87 12.55 -14.92
C ILE A 11 23.78 14.09 -14.80
N ARG A 12 23.70 14.63 -13.58
CA ARG A 12 23.53 16.07 -13.33
C ARG A 12 24.84 16.74 -12.94
N ALA A 13 25.22 17.84 -13.60
CA ALA A 13 26.43 18.59 -13.22
C ALA A 13 26.25 19.44 -11.96
N ILE A 14 25.04 19.96 -11.76
CA ILE A 14 24.63 20.82 -10.64
C ILE A 14 23.29 20.33 -10.06
N PRO A 15 22.96 20.69 -8.79
CA PRO A 15 21.64 20.41 -8.22
C PRO A 15 20.51 21.02 -9.04
N GLU A 16 19.36 20.34 -9.06
CA GLU A 16 18.15 20.86 -9.71
C GLU A 16 17.47 21.86 -8.77
N LYS A 17 17.17 23.07 -9.24
CA LYS A 17 16.53 24.11 -8.43
C LYS A 17 15.02 24.11 -8.63
N ILE A 18 14.29 24.15 -7.52
CA ILE A 18 12.86 24.41 -7.44
C ILE A 18 12.69 25.73 -6.67
N THR A 19 11.83 26.62 -7.16
CA THR A 19 11.49 27.84 -6.46
C THR A 19 10.03 27.79 -6.03
N LEU A 20 9.78 27.96 -4.72
CA LEU A 20 8.46 28.24 -4.19
C LEU A 20 8.34 29.75 -4.04
N GLU A 21 7.64 30.39 -4.99
CA GLU A 21 7.43 31.84 -5.00
C GLU A 21 6.54 32.28 -3.83
N ALA A 22 6.65 33.54 -3.42
CA ALA A 22 5.72 34.13 -2.46
C ALA A 22 4.28 34.07 -3.02
N ARG A 23 3.30 33.68 -2.21
CA ARG A 23 1.90 33.48 -2.67
C ARG A 23 1.27 34.76 -3.23
N GLY A 24 1.72 35.93 -2.77
CA GLY A 24 1.31 37.24 -3.30
C GLY A 24 2.02 37.69 -4.59
N GLY A 25 2.90 36.87 -5.18
CA GLY A 25 3.63 37.18 -6.42
C GLY A 25 4.81 38.16 -6.25
N SER A 26 4.96 38.79 -5.09
CA SER A 26 6.14 39.57 -4.72
C SER A 26 6.44 39.39 -3.23
N PRO A 27 7.69 39.17 -2.84
CA PRO A 27 8.05 38.99 -1.43
C PRO A 27 7.85 40.30 -0.67
N SER A 28 6.88 40.34 0.24
CA SER A 28 6.62 41.47 1.15
C SER A 28 7.43 41.37 2.44
N SER A 29 8.00 40.19 2.76
CA SER A 29 8.73 39.94 4.01
C SER A 29 10.05 40.72 4.15
N GLY A 30 10.63 41.20 3.04
CA GLY A 30 11.94 41.87 3.03
C GLY A 30 13.13 40.96 3.41
N LYS A 31 12.87 39.68 3.71
CA LYS A 31 13.88 38.68 4.09
C LYS A 31 14.49 38.03 2.85
N SER A 32 15.75 37.62 2.96
CA SER A 32 16.43 36.88 1.88
C SER A 32 15.76 35.53 1.63
N PRO A 33 15.78 35.00 0.38
CA PRO A 33 15.26 33.68 0.08
C PRO A 33 15.89 32.58 0.94
N VAL A 34 15.07 31.65 1.41
CA VAL A 34 15.54 30.48 2.16
C VAL A 34 16.14 29.47 1.19
N ARG A 35 17.41 29.11 1.36
CA ARG A 35 18.10 28.14 0.49
C ARG A 35 18.21 26.78 1.18
N ILE A 36 17.58 25.76 0.62
CA ILE A 36 17.50 24.40 1.18
C ILE A 36 18.08 23.41 0.18
N PHE A 37 19.06 22.62 0.58
CA PHE A 37 19.67 21.58 -0.24
C PHE A 37 19.24 20.20 0.26
N ILE A 38 18.65 19.39 -0.62
CA ILE A 38 18.07 18.09 -0.26
C ILE A 38 18.88 16.96 -0.88
N GLY A 39 19.47 16.09 -0.06
CA GLY A 39 20.11 14.85 -0.52
C GLY A 39 19.09 13.75 -0.82
N SER A 40 18.99 13.34 -2.09
CA SER A 40 17.97 12.38 -2.57
C SER A 40 18.53 11.39 -3.62
N GLU A 41 17.79 10.33 -3.94
CA GLU A 41 18.05 9.43 -5.07
C GLU A 41 16.74 9.04 -5.79
N PRO A 42 16.77 8.61 -7.07
CA PRO A 42 15.54 8.41 -7.87
C PRO A 42 14.49 7.50 -7.23
N ALA A 43 14.92 6.45 -6.51
CA ALA A 43 14.03 5.55 -5.78
C ALA A 43 13.22 6.23 -4.65
N GLN A 44 13.64 7.42 -4.20
CA GLN A 44 13.03 8.18 -3.11
C GLN A 44 12.11 9.31 -3.59
N TYR A 45 11.68 9.31 -4.86
CA TYR A 45 10.75 10.32 -5.40
C TYR A 45 9.55 10.61 -4.50
N ARG A 46 8.92 9.58 -3.91
CA ARG A 46 7.77 9.77 -3.00
C ARG A 46 8.18 10.61 -1.78
N ALA A 47 9.31 10.31 -1.15
CA ALA A 47 9.80 11.06 0.00
C ALA A 47 10.17 12.49 -0.39
N GLU A 48 10.84 12.66 -1.52
CA GLU A 48 11.24 13.97 -2.05
C GLU A 48 10.04 14.88 -2.27
N ARG A 49 9.01 14.38 -2.97
CA ARG A 49 7.76 15.11 -3.20
C ARG A 49 7.10 15.52 -1.88
N ILE A 50 7.07 14.63 -0.88
CA ILE A 50 6.41 14.92 0.41
C ILE A 50 7.25 15.86 1.28
N LEU A 51 8.57 15.82 1.22
CA LEU A 51 9.41 16.80 1.89
C LEU A 51 9.17 18.20 1.29
N VAL A 52 9.18 18.35 -0.05
CA VAL A 52 8.86 19.64 -0.70
C VAL A 52 7.44 20.09 -0.35
N TRP A 53 6.46 19.18 -0.37
CA TRP A 53 5.10 19.51 0.04
C TRP A 53 5.01 19.97 1.49
N SER A 54 5.71 19.31 2.41
CA SER A 54 5.73 19.71 3.83
C SER A 54 6.25 21.14 4.00
N ILE A 55 7.27 21.53 3.24
CA ILE A 55 7.80 22.90 3.22
C ILE A 55 6.72 23.87 2.71
N GLU A 56 6.04 23.56 1.59
CA GLU A 56 4.95 24.38 1.06
C GLU A 56 3.80 24.58 2.07
N GLN A 57 3.53 23.58 2.93
CA GLN A 57 2.45 23.69 3.91
C GLN A 57 2.78 24.62 5.08
N VAL A 58 4.04 24.71 5.50
CA VAL A 58 4.42 25.39 6.75
C VAL A 58 5.26 26.64 6.54
N ARG A 59 5.71 26.92 5.31
CA ARG A 59 6.52 28.10 4.98
C ARG A 59 5.78 29.41 5.22
N ASP A 60 6.55 30.47 5.49
CA ASP A 60 6.07 31.85 5.36
C ASP A 60 5.57 32.09 3.92
N PRO A 61 4.27 32.39 3.72
CA PRO A 61 3.71 32.60 2.38
C PRO A 61 4.26 33.85 1.68
N ASP A 62 4.87 34.78 2.41
CA ASP A 62 5.39 36.05 1.93
C ASP A 62 6.90 36.01 1.64
N ARG A 63 7.50 34.81 1.68
CA ARG A 63 8.93 34.58 1.46
C ARG A 63 9.17 33.54 0.37
N VAL A 64 10.26 33.74 -0.37
CA VAL A 64 10.72 32.83 -1.42
C VAL A 64 11.57 31.71 -0.82
N TYR A 65 11.34 30.47 -1.26
CA TYR A 65 12.12 29.30 -0.86
C TYR A 65 12.75 28.67 -2.10
N GLU A 66 14.08 28.55 -2.10
CA GLU A 66 14.87 27.94 -3.15
C GLU A 66 15.34 26.55 -2.68
N ILE A 67 14.79 25.51 -3.29
CA ILE A 67 15.06 24.12 -2.94
C ILE A 67 15.94 23.50 -4.01
N PHE A 68 17.12 23.02 -3.63
CA PHE A 68 18.13 22.44 -4.51
C PHE A 68 18.18 20.93 -4.31
N LEU A 69 17.63 20.17 -5.25
CA LEU A 69 17.65 18.72 -5.23
C LEU A 69 19.03 18.19 -5.64
N MET A 70 19.72 17.58 -4.68
CA MET A 70 21.01 16.93 -4.86
C MET A 70 20.80 15.43 -5.11
N LYS A 71 20.40 15.08 -6.34
CA LYS A 71 20.31 13.70 -6.82
C LYS A 71 21.13 13.51 -8.08
N GLU A 72 21.72 12.32 -8.26
CA GLU A 72 22.47 11.95 -9.46
C GLU A 72 23.53 12.98 -9.92
N LEU A 73 24.21 13.64 -8.98
CA LEU A 73 25.31 14.55 -9.29
C LEU A 73 26.52 13.78 -9.84
N SER A 74 27.06 14.26 -10.96
CA SER A 74 28.17 13.66 -11.70
C SER A 74 29.52 13.94 -11.05
N GLY A 75 30.48 13.04 -11.28
CA GLY A 75 31.85 13.18 -10.77
C GLY A 75 32.07 12.79 -9.30
N PHE A 76 31.08 12.21 -8.62
CA PHE A 76 31.22 11.66 -7.26
C PHE A 76 31.46 10.15 -7.28
N ASP A 77 32.38 9.64 -6.44
CA ASP A 77 32.54 8.19 -6.24
C ASP A 77 31.50 7.65 -5.25
N ARG A 78 30.39 7.13 -5.79
CA ARG A 78 29.24 6.66 -5.00
C ARG A 78 29.28 5.18 -4.64
N ARG A 79 30.31 4.44 -5.06
CA ARG A 79 30.33 2.96 -5.01
C ARG A 79 30.26 2.39 -3.59
N LYS A 80 30.73 3.16 -2.59
CA LYS A 80 30.79 2.75 -1.17
C LYS A 80 29.73 3.42 -0.31
N TRP A 81 28.84 4.22 -0.89
CA TRP A 81 27.86 4.97 -0.12
C TRP A 81 26.69 4.08 0.28
N LEU A 82 26.18 4.26 1.50
CA LEU A 82 24.95 3.60 1.93
C LEU A 82 23.73 4.22 1.23
N THR A 83 23.64 5.55 1.21
CA THR A 83 22.62 6.34 0.49
C THR A 83 23.21 7.06 -0.72
N GLY A 84 22.41 7.29 -1.77
CA GLY A 84 22.87 7.79 -3.07
C GLY A 84 23.48 9.20 -3.06
N PHE A 85 23.44 9.87 -1.90
CA PHE A 85 23.74 11.28 -1.70
C PHE A 85 24.67 11.55 -0.50
N THR A 86 25.35 10.53 0.03
CA THR A 86 26.12 10.60 1.29
C THR A 86 27.04 11.84 1.38
N ASN A 87 27.86 12.14 0.36
CA ASN A 87 28.79 13.28 0.42
C ASN A 87 28.26 14.58 -0.22
N TYR A 88 27.08 14.58 -0.85
CA TYR A 88 26.60 15.77 -1.55
C TYR A 88 26.52 17.00 -0.64
N ARG A 89 26.18 16.80 0.64
CA ARG A 89 26.16 17.82 1.69
C ARG A 89 27.45 18.65 1.82
N PHE A 90 28.61 18.05 1.55
CA PHE A 90 29.90 18.75 1.65
C PHE A 90 30.23 19.57 0.40
N ALA A 91 29.48 19.43 -0.69
CA ALA A 91 29.63 20.24 -1.90
C ALA A 91 28.76 21.51 -1.88
N ILE A 92 27.85 21.65 -0.89
CA ILE A 92 26.91 22.77 -0.78
C ILE A 92 27.62 24.14 -0.80
N PRO A 93 28.74 24.37 -0.07
CA PRO A 93 29.43 25.65 -0.14
C PRO A 93 29.82 26.03 -1.58
N SER A 94 30.25 25.06 -2.39
CA SER A 94 30.58 25.30 -3.81
C SER A 94 29.33 25.58 -4.65
N PHE A 95 28.24 24.81 -4.46
CA PHE A 95 27.00 25.02 -5.21
C PHE A 95 26.24 26.29 -4.82
N ALA A 96 26.42 26.77 -3.59
CA ALA A 96 25.89 28.04 -3.10
C ALA A 96 26.75 29.26 -3.49
N GLY A 97 27.78 29.07 -4.33
CA GLY A 97 28.67 30.14 -4.77
C GLY A 97 29.64 30.64 -3.69
N GLN A 98 29.87 29.84 -2.64
CA GLN A 98 30.75 30.15 -1.49
C GLN A 98 30.31 31.37 -0.67
N VAL A 99 29.02 31.72 -0.74
CA VAL A 99 28.45 32.90 -0.09
C VAL A 99 27.11 32.61 0.58
N GLY A 100 26.84 33.34 1.67
CA GLY A 100 25.56 33.32 2.39
C GLY A 100 25.27 32.04 3.17
N ARG A 101 24.01 31.86 3.58
CA ARG A 101 23.54 30.72 4.38
C ARG A 101 22.85 29.64 3.57
N ALA A 102 22.90 28.40 4.02
CA ALA A 102 22.16 27.28 3.43
C ALA A 102 21.70 26.30 4.51
N ILE A 103 20.55 25.66 4.29
CA ILE A 103 20.13 24.49 5.05
C ILE A 103 20.44 23.23 4.22
N TYR A 104 20.90 22.17 4.87
CA TYR A 104 20.92 20.83 4.30
C TYR A 104 19.90 19.93 5.01
N ASN A 105 19.19 19.10 4.24
CA ASN A 105 18.34 18.02 4.75
C ASN A 105 18.59 16.71 3.97
N ASP A 106 18.58 15.58 4.68
CA ASP A 106 18.36 14.28 4.04
C ASP A 106 16.87 14.16 3.63
N VAL A 107 16.56 13.47 2.52
CA VAL A 107 15.19 13.38 1.97
C VAL A 107 14.19 12.63 2.86
N ASP A 108 14.68 11.91 3.87
CA ASP A 108 13.86 11.11 4.80
C ASP A 108 13.30 11.93 5.97
N GLN A 109 13.05 13.22 5.73
CA GLN A 109 12.56 14.18 6.72
C GLN A 109 11.29 14.87 6.23
N ILE A 110 10.54 15.47 7.16
CA ILE A 110 9.43 16.39 6.86
C ILE A 110 9.50 17.60 7.80
N TYR A 111 9.10 18.76 7.31
CA TYR A 111 8.95 19.98 8.11
C TYR A 111 7.55 20.04 8.74
N LEU A 112 7.51 20.44 10.01
CA LEU A 112 6.30 20.68 10.81
C LEU A 112 6.20 22.14 11.25
N ALA A 113 7.27 22.92 11.06
CA ALA A 113 7.35 24.36 11.23
C ALA A 113 8.16 24.98 10.09
N ASP A 114 8.09 26.30 9.93
CA ASP A 114 8.73 27.01 8.83
C ASP A 114 10.27 26.82 8.82
N PRO A 115 10.87 26.25 7.74
CA PRO A 115 12.32 26.21 7.60
C PRO A 115 13.00 27.59 7.62
N GLY A 116 12.25 28.66 7.35
CA GLY A 116 12.70 30.04 7.47
C GLY A 116 13.17 30.40 8.89
N GLU A 117 12.56 29.82 9.93
CA GLU A 117 13.02 29.99 11.32
C GLU A 117 14.43 29.42 11.52
N LEU A 118 14.70 28.22 10.98
CA LEU A 118 16.03 27.62 11.04
C LEU A 118 17.04 28.41 10.22
N PHE A 119 16.64 28.90 9.05
CA PHE A 119 17.53 29.67 8.18
C PHE A 119 17.97 31.00 8.82
N ASP A 120 17.06 31.63 9.54
CA ASP A 120 17.28 32.90 10.23
C ASP A 120 17.99 32.71 11.59
N HIS A 121 18.08 31.46 12.09
CA HIS A 121 18.74 31.14 13.35
C HIS A 121 20.17 31.72 13.43
N ASP A 122 20.56 32.20 14.60
CA ASP A 122 21.92 32.70 14.79
C ASP A 122 22.93 31.54 14.74
N LEU A 123 23.98 31.73 13.97
CA LEU A 123 25.09 30.79 13.87
C LEU A 123 26.09 30.97 15.02
N ASN A 124 26.03 32.05 15.81
CA ASN A 124 26.96 32.34 16.92
C ASN A 124 28.44 32.22 16.50
N ASP A 125 28.77 32.77 15.33
CA ASP A 125 30.09 32.69 14.68
C ASP A 125 30.56 31.26 14.29
N HIS A 126 29.70 30.25 14.40
CA HIS A 126 29.97 28.92 13.86
C HIS A 126 29.91 28.87 12.33
N GLY A 127 30.57 27.88 11.74
CA GLY A 127 30.46 27.57 10.30
C GLY A 127 29.26 26.70 9.98
N PHE A 128 28.84 25.83 10.90
CA PHE A 128 27.60 25.08 10.78
C PHE A 128 27.02 24.67 12.13
N LEU A 129 25.70 24.50 12.18
CA LEU A 129 24.98 23.92 13.32
C LEU A 129 24.43 22.54 12.97
N SER A 130 24.53 21.59 13.90
CA SER A 130 23.84 20.30 13.82
C SER A 130 23.54 19.75 15.21
N ILE A 131 22.63 18.78 15.33
CA ILE A 131 22.25 18.22 16.65
C ILE A 131 23.45 17.61 17.39
N ALA A 132 24.38 17.00 16.65
CA ALA A 132 25.58 16.40 17.22
C ALA A 132 26.74 16.47 16.23
N GLN A 133 27.98 16.50 16.72
CA GLN A 133 29.20 16.58 15.89
C GLN A 133 29.29 15.48 14.82
N ASN A 134 28.74 14.29 15.09
CA ASN A 134 28.75 13.15 14.16
C ASN A 134 27.45 13.04 13.32
N ASP A 135 26.53 13.98 13.49
CA ASP A 135 25.29 14.09 12.74
C ASP A 135 25.40 15.20 11.68
N SER A 136 24.97 14.86 10.47
CA SER A 136 25.01 15.73 9.30
C SER A 136 23.74 15.58 8.47
N SER A 137 22.68 14.99 9.04
CA SER A 137 21.39 14.77 8.39
C SER A 137 20.59 16.08 8.24
N VAL A 138 20.75 17.00 9.20
CA VAL A 138 20.32 18.40 9.10
C VAL A 138 21.47 19.31 9.49
N MET A 139 21.72 20.36 8.70
CA MET A 139 22.70 21.39 9.03
C MET A 139 22.23 22.77 8.61
N LEU A 140 22.41 23.78 9.47
CA LEU A 140 22.45 25.18 9.06
C LEU A 140 23.90 25.57 8.79
N MET A 141 24.19 26.24 7.68
CA MET A 141 25.54 26.39 7.15
C MET A 141 25.86 27.84 6.79
N ASP A 142 27.07 28.30 7.13
CA ASP A 142 27.72 29.47 6.53
C ASP A 142 28.61 28.99 5.37
N CYS A 143 28.18 29.25 4.14
CA CYS A 143 28.88 28.76 2.95
C CYS A 143 30.25 29.44 2.75
N THR A 144 30.48 30.64 3.28
CA THR A 144 31.77 31.33 3.16
C THR A 144 32.81 30.73 4.11
N LYS A 145 32.43 30.43 5.35
CA LYS A 145 33.33 29.76 6.30
C LYS A 145 33.63 28.34 5.86
N LEU A 146 32.61 27.58 5.45
CA LEU A 146 32.76 26.17 5.10
C LEU A 146 33.51 25.93 3.79
N ALA A 147 33.47 26.87 2.84
CA ALA A 147 34.24 26.76 1.59
C ALA A 147 35.76 26.62 1.84
N LYS A 148 36.25 27.08 3.00
CA LYS A 148 37.67 26.95 3.40
C LYS A 148 38.08 25.52 3.77
N VAL A 149 37.12 24.68 4.18
CA VAL A 149 37.39 23.29 4.63
C VAL A 149 36.78 22.24 3.70
N TRP A 150 35.68 22.57 3.02
CA TRP A 150 34.92 21.68 2.15
C TRP A 150 34.96 22.18 0.71
N SER A 151 35.90 21.64 -0.06
CA SER A 151 35.99 21.88 -1.51
C SER A 151 35.15 20.86 -2.29
N LEU A 152 34.68 21.24 -3.48
CA LEU A 152 33.97 20.32 -4.38
C LEU A 152 34.81 19.08 -4.72
N ASN A 153 36.12 19.24 -4.90
CA ASN A 153 37.02 18.13 -5.21
C ASN A 153 37.10 17.15 -4.03
N ALA A 154 37.26 17.66 -2.81
CA ALA A 154 37.26 16.84 -1.61
C ALA A 154 35.92 16.09 -1.44
N ALA A 155 34.79 16.77 -1.62
CA ALA A 155 33.46 16.16 -1.54
C ALA A 155 33.26 15.00 -2.54
N LYS A 156 33.86 15.09 -3.73
CA LYS A 156 33.77 14.10 -4.81
C LYS A 156 34.51 12.79 -4.52
N PHE A 157 35.67 12.87 -3.87
CA PHE A 157 36.60 11.73 -3.78
C PHE A 157 36.89 11.25 -2.36
N GLU A 158 36.72 12.10 -1.35
CA GLU A 158 37.04 11.74 0.04
C GLU A 158 35.88 11.06 0.77
N ARG A 159 36.16 10.49 1.94
CA ARG A 159 35.13 9.85 2.77
C ARG A 159 34.43 10.89 3.65
N LYS A 160 33.11 10.72 3.83
CA LYS A 160 32.27 11.52 4.75
C LYS A 160 32.95 11.83 6.10
N ASN A 161 33.49 10.80 6.78
CA ASN A 161 34.07 10.99 8.10
C ASN A 161 35.31 11.90 8.07
N ALA A 162 36.17 11.78 7.05
CA ALA A 162 37.35 12.62 6.92
C ALA A 162 36.97 14.10 6.66
N LEU A 163 35.94 14.33 5.84
CA LEU A 163 35.40 15.68 5.59
C LEU A 163 34.82 16.30 6.86
N LEU A 164 34.09 15.52 7.65
CA LEU A 164 33.49 15.98 8.90
C LEU A 164 34.56 16.24 9.97
N GLU A 165 35.50 15.30 10.18
CA GLU A 165 36.63 15.45 11.09
C GLU A 165 37.46 16.69 10.77
N ARG A 166 37.73 16.95 9.48
CA ARG A 166 38.43 18.18 9.05
C ARG A 166 37.72 19.45 9.52
N ALA A 167 36.39 19.50 9.40
CA ALA A 167 35.62 20.66 9.85
C ALA A 167 35.63 20.77 11.39
N LEU A 168 35.46 19.65 12.10
CA LEU A 168 35.46 19.62 13.56
C LEU A 168 36.83 19.99 14.18
N ASN A 169 37.92 19.77 13.45
CA ASN A 169 39.28 20.17 13.88
C ASN A 169 39.54 21.68 13.75
N VAL A 170 38.66 22.44 13.06
CA VAL A 170 38.76 23.89 13.03
C VAL A 170 38.05 24.48 14.25
N PRO A 171 38.74 25.25 15.10
CA PRO A 171 38.15 25.85 16.29
C PRO A 171 36.89 26.64 15.97
N ASN A 172 35.87 26.48 16.80
CA ASN A 172 34.58 27.17 16.71
C ASN A 172 33.77 26.93 15.41
N LEU A 173 34.15 26.00 14.53
CA LEU A 173 33.44 25.81 13.26
C LEU A 173 32.09 25.09 13.41
N TRP A 174 31.90 24.30 14.46
CA TRP A 174 30.66 23.60 14.76
C TRP A 174 29.95 24.19 15.99
N GLY A 175 28.64 24.34 15.89
CA GLY A 175 27.75 24.61 17.03
C GLY A 175 26.63 23.58 17.14
N GLN A 176 26.05 23.49 18.33
CA GLN A 176 24.93 22.59 18.58
C GLN A 176 23.61 23.21 18.13
N LEU A 177 22.79 22.43 17.44
CA LEU A 177 21.40 22.76 17.09
C LEU A 177 20.43 22.10 18.08
N GLU A 178 19.30 22.75 18.33
CA GLU A 178 18.23 22.25 19.19
C GLU A 178 17.62 20.95 18.63
N PRO A 179 17.25 19.98 19.49
CA PRO A 179 16.78 18.68 19.06
C PRO A 179 15.46 18.71 18.28
N GLU A 180 14.66 19.77 18.44
CA GLU A 180 13.40 19.96 17.70
C GLU A 180 13.60 20.06 16.18
N TRP A 181 14.79 20.48 15.72
CA TRP A 181 15.14 20.64 14.31
C TRP A 181 15.56 19.35 13.61
N ASN A 182 15.60 18.22 14.32
CA ASN A 182 15.81 16.89 13.75
C ASN A 182 15.41 15.79 14.76
N ALA A 183 14.10 15.71 15.04
CA ALA A 183 13.53 14.73 15.95
C ALA A 183 13.37 13.38 15.25
N ARG A 184 14.04 12.35 15.78
CA ARG A 184 13.99 10.99 15.22
C ARG A 184 12.66 10.28 15.55
N ASP A 185 12.43 9.12 14.94
CA ASP A 185 11.19 8.34 15.06
C ASP A 185 10.67 8.18 16.52
N GLU A 186 11.57 7.92 17.48
CA GLU A 186 11.23 7.70 18.90
C GLU A 186 11.22 9.00 19.73
N GLU A 187 11.93 10.02 19.25
CA GLU A 187 12.10 11.32 19.88
C GLU A 187 10.97 12.29 19.50
N TYR A 188 10.21 11.98 18.45
CA TYR A 188 9.10 12.80 17.96
C TYR A 188 8.08 13.11 19.04
N ARG A 189 7.72 14.40 19.15
CA ARG A 189 6.68 14.91 20.03
C ARG A 189 5.80 15.89 19.26
N THR A 190 4.52 15.56 19.13
CA THR A 190 3.53 16.39 18.42
C THR A 190 3.47 17.79 19.04
N GLY A 191 3.53 18.81 18.18
CA GLY A 191 3.50 20.22 18.59
C GLY A 191 4.81 20.76 19.18
N GLN A 192 5.83 19.93 19.36
CA GLN A 192 7.16 20.36 19.83
C GLN A 192 8.23 20.17 18.75
N SER A 193 8.23 19.02 18.05
CA SER A 193 9.19 18.77 16.98
C SER A 193 8.90 19.66 15.76
N LYS A 194 9.94 20.31 15.24
CA LYS A 194 9.88 21.16 14.02
C LYS A 194 10.25 20.40 12.75
N VAL A 195 11.11 19.39 12.87
CA VAL A 195 11.45 18.46 11.78
C VAL A 195 11.38 17.04 12.30
N LEU A 196 10.64 16.19 11.59
CA LEU A 196 10.58 14.75 11.87
C LEU A 196 11.52 14.00 10.92
N HIS A 197 12.42 13.19 11.46
CA HIS A 197 13.38 12.37 10.73
C HIS A 197 13.05 10.88 10.84
N PHE A 198 12.72 10.25 9.70
CA PHE A 198 12.47 8.82 9.60
C PHE A 198 13.79 8.05 9.43
N THR A 199 14.49 7.82 10.53
CA THR A 199 15.86 7.28 10.55
C THR A 199 15.94 5.78 10.22
N ALA A 200 14.88 5.02 10.54
CA ALA A 200 14.88 3.58 10.35
C ALA A 200 14.40 3.20 8.93
N LEU A 201 15.36 2.89 8.04
CA LEU A 201 15.09 2.56 6.61
C LEU A 201 14.00 1.50 6.38
N HIS A 202 13.81 0.56 7.30
CA HIS A 202 12.86 -0.54 7.19
C HIS A 202 11.50 -0.25 7.85
N THR A 203 11.30 0.95 8.39
CA THR A 203 10.01 1.46 8.87
C THR A 203 9.55 2.68 8.06
N GLN A 204 10.39 3.23 7.19
CA GLN A 204 10.05 4.37 6.33
C GLN A 204 8.75 4.13 5.53
N PRO A 205 7.73 5.01 5.68
CA PRO A 205 6.39 4.80 5.11
C PRO A 205 6.34 4.64 3.58
N TRP A 206 7.24 5.29 2.85
CA TRP A 206 7.27 5.26 1.37
C TRP A 206 7.96 4.03 0.78
N GLN A 207 8.60 3.20 1.61
CA GLN A 207 9.25 1.94 1.24
C GLN A 207 10.24 2.05 0.07
N PRO A 208 11.35 2.80 0.21
CA PRO A 208 12.23 3.10 -0.92
C PRO A 208 12.99 1.90 -1.50
N PHE A 209 13.23 0.85 -0.71
CA PHE A 209 14.02 -0.32 -1.13
C PHE A 209 13.32 -1.64 -0.75
N PRO A 210 12.15 -1.96 -1.35
CA PRO A 210 11.33 -3.13 -1.00
C PRO A 210 12.04 -4.47 -1.28
N GLU A 211 13.02 -4.47 -2.19
CA GLU A 211 13.86 -5.65 -2.47
C GLU A 211 14.94 -5.88 -1.41
N GLU A 212 15.34 -4.82 -0.70
CA GLU A 212 16.39 -4.85 0.32
C GLU A 212 15.85 -5.07 1.72
N PHE A 213 14.65 -4.58 2.03
CA PHE A 213 14.06 -4.63 3.37
C PHE A 213 12.64 -5.21 3.36
N VAL A 214 12.26 -5.85 4.48
CA VAL A 214 10.87 -6.18 4.74
C VAL A 214 10.31 -5.14 5.69
N TYR A 215 9.41 -4.29 5.18
CA TYR A 215 8.94 -3.12 5.91
C TYR A 215 8.08 -3.50 7.11
N GLN A 216 8.26 -2.75 8.20
CA GLN A 216 7.49 -2.83 9.43
C GLN A 216 6.69 -1.54 9.62
N LYS A 217 5.70 -1.59 10.53
CA LYS A 217 4.87 -0.42 10.81
C LYS A 217 5.71 0.65 11.50
N SER A 218 5.64 1.89 10.99
CA SER A 218 6.21 3.04 11.68
C SER A 218 5.28 3.48 12.81
N SER A 219 5.85 3.87 13.95
CA SER A 219 5.13 4.51 15.07
C SER A 219 4.64 5.91 14.73
N VAL A 220 5.31 6.59 13.79
CA VAL A 220 5.07 8.00 13.41
C VAL A 220 4.67 8.15 11.94
N GLY A 221 4.37 7.04 11.27
CA GLY A 221 4.08 7.01 9.84
C GLY A 221 2.83 7.79 9.43
N ASP A 222 1.87 7.96 10.35
CA ASP A 222 0.63 8.69 10.09
C ASP A 222 0.88 10.15 9.71
N ALA A 223 1.91 10.80 10.29
CA ALA A 223 2.30 12.15 9.91
C ALA A 223 2.67 12.25 8.42
N TRP A 224 3.38 11.24 7.91
CA TRP A 224 3.75 11.16 6.50
C TRP A 224 2.55 10.82 5.61
N PHE A 225 1.73 9.83 6.00
CA PHE A 225 0.56 9.43 5.20
C PHE A 225 -0.46 10.57 5.06
N ASN A 226 -0.63 11.40 6.09
CA ASN A 226 -1.50 12.58 6.04
C ASN A 226 -0.98 13.64 5.05
N LEU A 227 0.34 13.87 5.03
CA LEU A 227 0.97 14.75 4.04
C LEU A 227 0.85 14.18 2.62
N GLU A 228 1.09 12.88 2.43
CA GLU A 228 0.91 12.25 1.12
C GLU A 228 -0.54 12.33 0.65
N TYR A 229 -1.50 12.10 1.54
CA TYR A 229 -2.90 12.23 1.24
C TYR A 229 -3.27 13.66 0.79
N SER A 230 -2.85 14.69 1.55
CA SER A 230 -3.10 16.09 1.18
C SER A 230 -2.42 16.50 -0.12
N ALA A 231 -1.16 16.08 -0.36
CA ALA A 231 -0.47 16.33 -1.62
C ALA A 231 -1.20 15.70 -2.81
N ASN A 232 -1.74 14.48 -2.64
CA ASN A 232 -2.52 13.80 -3.68
C ASN A 232 -3.86 14.49 -3.96
N GLN A 233 -4.53 15.00 -2.92
CA GLN A 233 -5.78 15.76 -3.08
C GLN A 233 -5.56 17.07 -3.84
N GLN A 234 -4.44 17.74 -3.58
CA GLN A 234 -4.08 19.00 -4.26
C GLN A 234 -3.42 18.78 -5.63
N GLY A 235 -3.22 17.52 -6.06
CA GLY A 235 -2.50 17.22 -7.30
C GLY A 235 -1.07 17.77 -7.31
N PHE A 236 -0.45 17.94 -6.15
CA PHE A 236 0.86 18.57 -6.04
C PHE A 236 1.93 17.73 -6.75
N LEU A 237 2.71 18.34 -7.64
CA LEU A 237 3.88 17.73 -8.29
C LEU A 237 5.06 18.67 -8.15
N THR A 238 6.26 18.11 -7.94
CA THR A 238 7.49 18.88 -7.78
C THR A 238 7.85 19.69 -9.04
N PHE A 239 7.57 19.10 -10.21
CA PHE A 239 7.74 19.71 -11.52
C PHE A 239 6.41 19.73 -12.23
N THR A 240 6.23 20.71 -13.10
CA THR A 240 5.01 20.91 -13.87
C THR A 240 5.36 21.24 -15.31
N GLN A 241 4.36 21.28 -16.18
CA GLN A 241 4.59 21.75 -17.54
C GLN A 241 5.14 23.19 -17.59
N SER A 242 4.64 24.09 -16.73
CA SER A 242 5.10 25.49 -16.68
C SER A 242 6.48 25.65 -16.05
N ASN A 243 6.93 24.65 -15.28
CA ASN A 243 8.25 24.63 -14.65
C ASN A 243 8.82 23.20 -14.74
N PRO A 244 9.25 22.77 -15.94
CA PRO A 244 9.75 21.42 -16.16
C PRO A 244 11.18 21.30 -15.64
N SER A 245 11.69 20.08 -15.48
CA SER A 245 13.08 19.89 -15.05
C SER A 245 14.09 20.34 -16.11
N SER A 246 15.30 20.71 -15.69
CA SER A 246 16.38 21.06 -16.61
C SER A 246 16.77 19.92 -17.56
N LEU A 247 16.55 18.65 -17.17
CA LEU A 247 16.76 17.50 -18.04
C LEU A 247 15.70 17.44 -19.14
N PHE A 248 14.45 17.80 -18.84
CA PHE A 248 13.40 17.88 -19.86
C PHE A 248 13.68 19.00 -20.85
N THR A 249 14.09 20.18 -20.40
CA THR A 249 14.49 21.27 -21.29
C THR A 249 15.64 20.86 -22.23
N LYS A 250 16.64 20.13 -21.72
CA LYS A 250 17.71 19.57 -22.55
C LYS A 250 17.19 18.52 -23.52
N PHE A 251 16.33 17.63 -23.03
CA PHE A 251 15.71 16.57 -23.82
C PHE A 251 14.92 17.15 -25.00
N THR A 252 14.08 18.16 -24.78
CA THR A 252 13.30 18.79 -25.85
C THR A 252 14.19 19.54 -26.84
N THR A 253 15.25 20.22 -26.37
CA THR A 253 16.22 20.91 -27.25
C THR A 253 16.99 19.92 -28.13
N GLN A 254 17.31 18.72 -27.60
CA GLN A 254 18.03 17.67 -28.34
C GLN A 254 17.10 16.77 -29.15
N ALA A 255 15.80 16.76 -28.86
CA ALA A 255 14.82 15.90 -29.55
C ALA A 255 14.68 16.20 -31.05
N SER A 256 15.04 17.42 -31.47
CA SER A 256 15.22 17.80 -32.87
C SER A 256 16.36 17.03 -33.56
N ASP A 257 17.42 16.63 -32.84
CA ASP A 257 18.63 15.98 -33.40
C ASP A 257 18.60 14.44 -33.39
N ILE A 258 17.77 13.81 -32.52
CA ILE A 258 17.67 12.33 -32.37
C ILE A 258 17.07 11.65 -33.63
N GLN A 259 16.46 12.44 -34.52
CA GLN A 259 15.48 12.02 -35.52
C GLN A 259 16.01 11.17 -36.71
N ALA A 260 17.30 10.82 -36.76
CA ALA A 260 17.89 10.18 -37.94
C ALA A 260 17.82 8.64 -37.99
N ASN A 261 17.89 7.91 -36.86
CA ASN A 261 18.35 6.50 -36.88
C ASN A 261 17.48 5.42 -36.20
N VAL A 262 16.25 5.71 -35.75
CA VAL A 262 15.41 4.70 -35.08
C VAL A 262 14.32 4.15 -36.02
N PRO A 263 14.41 2.90 -36.48
CA PRO A 263 13.29 2.24 -37.15
C PRO A 263 12.20 1.94 -36.13
N ILE A 264 11.05 2.61 -36.25
CA ILE A 264 9.86 2.29 -35.48
C ILE A 264 9.11 1.21 -36.27
N GLN A 265 9.05 -0.01 -35.73
CA GLN A 265 8.05 -0.97 -36.19
C GLN A 265 6.68 -0.45 -35.74
N ASP A 266 5.84 -0.10 -36.72
CA ASP A 266 4.42 0.18 -36.54
C ASP A 266 3.77 -1.08 -35.94
N THR A 267 3.66 -1.11 -34.63
CA THR A 267 2.96 -2.19 -33.94
C THR A 267 1.47 -1.97 -34.08
N GLU A 268 0.86 -2.92 -34.79
CA GLU A 268 -0.55 -3.31 -34.92
C GLU A 268 -1.55 -2.54 -34.03
N THR A 269 -2.62 -2.09 -34.67
CA THR A 269 -3.90 -1.69 -34.04
C THR A 269 -4.23 -2.64 -32.90
N VAL A 270 -4.33 -2.07 -31.69
CA VAL A 270 -4.64 -2.82 -30.48
C VAL A 270 -6.14 -3.18 -30.55
N PRO A 271 -6.54 -4.47 -30.61
CA PRO A 271 -7.95 -4.88 -30.63
C PRO A 271 -8.78 -4.24 -29.51
N GLU A 272 -8.15 -3.91 -28.40
CA GLU A 272 -8.81 -3.28 -27.26
C GLU A 272 -9.06 -1.78 -27.41
N ILE A 273 -8.34 -1.08 -28.29
CA ILE A 273 -8.71 0.29 -28.67
C ILE A 273 -9.98 0.24 -29.52
N GLU A 274 -10.11 -0.75 -30.42
CA GLU A 274 -11.33 -0.96 -31.20
C GLU A 274 -12.53 -1.28 -30.31
N GLU A 275 -12.33 -2.11 -29.28
CA GLU A 275 -13.34 -2.38 -28.24
C GLU A 275 -13.78 -1.09 -27.53
N ALA A 276 -12.81 -0.28 -27.08
CA ALA A 276 -13.11 1.00 -26.45
C ALA A 276 -13.86 1.95 -27.39
N ILE A 277 -13.52 1.99 -28.68
CA ILE A 277 -14.22 2.79 -29.69
C ILE A 277 -15.64 2.30 -29.89
N HIS A 278 -15.85 0.99 -29.97
CA HIS A 278 -17.17 0.41 -30.12
C HIS A 278 -18.09 0.75 -28.92
N ILE A 279 -17.53 0.74 -27.71
CA ILE A 279 -18.30 0.99 -26.48
C ILE A 279 -18.49 2.50 -26.24
N LEU A 280 -17.43 3.30 -26.31
CA LEU A 280 -17.48 4.74 -26.03
C LEU A 280 -18.12 5.55 -27.16
N LYS A 281 -18.08 5.03 -28.40
CA LYS A 281 -18.46 5.75 -29.63
C LYS A 281 -17.87 7.17 -29.68
N PRO A 282 -16.52 7.28 -29.55
CA PRO A 282 -15.85 8.56 -29.46
C PRO A 282 -15.99 9.33 -30.78
N ASN A 283 -15.84 10.65 -30.72
CA ASN A 283 -15.74 11.52 -31.90
C ASN A 283 -14.32 12.05 -32.10
N THR A 284 -13.56 12.18 -31.00
CA THR A 284 -12.27 12.86 -30.97
C THR A 284 -11.18 11.99 -30.36
N LEU A 285 -9.99 12.01 -30.97
CA LEU A 285 -8.83 11.26 -30.50
C LEU A 285 -7.57 12.14 -30.53
N LEU A 286 -6.88 12.24 -29.39
CA LEU A 286 -5.57 12.86 -29.30
C LEU A 286 -4.47 11.81 -29.41
N TYR A 287 -3.64 11.90 -30.45
CA TYR A 287 -2.53 10.98 -30.69
C TYR A 287 -1.22 11.61 -30.22
N CYS A 288 -0.77 11.22 -29.03
CA CYS A 288 0.45 11.75 -28.41
C CYS A 288 1.69 10.99 -28.89
N HIS A 289 2.71 11.74 -29.32
CA HIS A 289 3.98 11.20 -29.79
C HIS A 289 5.17 12.06 -29.35
N LEU A 290 6.40 11.68 -29.72
CA LEU A 290 7.63 12.44 -29.47
C LEU A 290 8.32 12.81 -30.78
N GLY A 291 8.46 14.10 -31.09
CA GLY A 291 9.26 14.62 -32.21
C GLY A 291 8.57 14.59 -33.60
N GLU A 292 9.21 15.25 -34.58
CA GLU A 292 8.55 15.67 -35.84
C GLU A 292 8.23 14.53 -36.82
N ARG A 293 8.99 13.43 -36.85
CA ARG A 293 8.71 12.29 -37.75
C ARG A 293 7.46 11.48 -37.37
N LEU A 294 6.96 11.64 -36.13
CA LEU A 294 5.74 10.99 -35.64
C LEU A 294 4.46 11.85 -35.81
N HIS A 295 4.56 13.02 -36.43
CA HIS A 295 3.38 13.85 -36.76
C HIS A 295 2.37 13.15 -37.68
N ARG A 296 2.80 12.11 -38.41
CA ARG A 296 1.88 11.27 -39.18
C ARG A 296 1.28 10.21 -38.28
N ILE A 297 0.00 10.37 -37.96
CA ILE A 297 -0.86 9.28 -37.51
C ILE A 297 -0.64 8.09 -38.48
N PRO A 298 -0.15 6.94 -38.00
CA PRO A 298 0.07 5.76 -38.82
C PRO A 298 -1.15 5.42 -39.70
N GLU A 299 -0.91 5.01 -40.94
CA GLU A 299 -1.98 4.76 -41.92
C GLU A 299 -2.94 3.66 -41.47
N HIS A 300 -2.44 2.65 -40.74
CA HIS A 300 -3.25 1.59 -40.14
C HIS A 300 -4.19 2.08 -39.02
N LEU A 301 -3.93 3.24 -38.39
CA LEU A 301 -4.87 3.87 -37.47
C LEU A 301 -5.94 4.69 -38.20
N ARG A 302 -5.80 4.90 -39.52
CA ARG A 302 -6.81 5.58 -40.35
C ARG A 302 -7.79 4.61 -41.01
N THR A 303 -7.63 3.31 -40.77
CA THR A 303 -8.50 2.24 -41.29
C THR A 303 -9.37 1.67 -40.16
N GLY A 304 -10.45 0.94 -40.51
CA GLY A 304 -11.35 0.32 -39.54
C GLY A 304 -12.16 1.31 -38.71
N GLY A 305 -12.49 0.97 -37.45
CA GLY A 305 -13.34 1.76 -36.56
C GLY A 305 -12.76 3.15 -36.19
N LEU A 306 -11.45 3.33 -36.34
CA LEU A 306 -10.75 4.61 -36.10
C LEU A 306 -10.92 5.62 -37.24
N SER A 307 -11.29 5.18 -38.45
CA SER A 307 -11.40 6.03 -39.66
C SER A 307 -12.44 7.15 -39.55
N THR A 308 -13.40 7.00 -38.63
CA THR A 308 -14.48 7.98 -38.39
C THR A 308 -14.13 9.04 -37.35
N LEU A 309 -12.99 8.92 -36.67
CA LEU A 309 -12.59 9.81 -35.59
C LEU A 309 -11.84 11.04 -36.10
N ALA A 310 -12.15 12.20 -35.52
CA ALA A 310 -11.33 13.39 -35.66
C ALA A 310 -10.05 13.20 -34.84
N MET A 311 -8.96 12.84 -35.52
CA MET A 311 -7.66 12.59 -34.89
C MET A 311 -6.76 13.83 -34.92
N THR A 312 -6.22 14.20 -33.76
CA THR A 312 -5.30 15.32 -33.59
C THR A 312 -3.93 14.80 -33.13
N PRO A 313 -2.85 14.93 -33.92
CA PRO A 313 -1.51 14.60 -33.45
C PRO A 313 -1.03 15.62 -32.43
N PHE A 314 -0.29 15.17 -31.43
CA PHE A 314 0.25 16.01 -30.37
C PHE A 314 1.67 15.60 -30.00
N ASP A 315 2.62 16.53 -30.14
CA ASP A 315 4.01 16.30 -29.77
C ASP A 315 4.26 16.66 -28.30
N LEU A 316 4.61 15.66 -27.50
CA LEU A 316 4.93 15.81 -26.08
C LEU A 316 6.21 16.62 -25.81
N CYS A 317 7.07 16.85 -26.82
CA CYS A 317 8.33 17.59 -26.68
C CYS A 317 8.23 19.08 -27.02
N HIS A 318 7.49 19.44 -28.07
CA HIS A 318 7.66 20.75 -28.73
C HIS A 318 6.40 21.63 -28.74
N GLN A 319 5.23 21.08 -28.45
CA GLN A 319 4.04 21.89 -28.31
C GLN A 319 3.81 22.18 -26.84
N ASP A 320 3.70 23.46 -26.50
CA ASP A 320 3.03 23.88 -25.28
C ASP A 320 1.70 23.13 -25.26
N LEU A 321 1.49 22.24 -24.29
CA LEU A 321 0.20 21.57 -24.09
C LEU A 321 -0.92 22.64 -23.99
N GLY A 322 -0.61 23.90 -23.67
CA GLY A 322 -1.50 25.06 -23.76
C GLY A 322 -1.88 25.51 -25.17
N ALA A 323 -1.20 25.10 -26.25
CA ALA A 323 -1.56 25.43 -27.64
C ALA A 323 -2.89 24.79 -28.08
N LEU A 324 -3.28 23.66 -27.47
CA LEU A 324 -4.62 23.07 -27.58
C LEU A 324 -5.64 23.71 -26.62
N GLY A 325 -5.23 24.71 -25.84
CA GLY A 325 -6.04 25.31 -24.78
C GLY A 325 -6.57 24.25 -23.79
N PHE A 326 -7.83 24.40 -23.40
CA PHE A 326 -8.55 23.47 -22.52
C PHE A 326 -9.30 22.37 -23.30
N GLN A 327 -8.94 22.12 -24.57
CA GLN A 327 -9.63 21.11 -25.37
C GLN A 327 -9.46 19.71 -24.76
N LYS A 328 -10.59 19.04 -24.59
CA LYS A 328 -10.69 17.64 -24.17
C LYS A 328 -10.96 16.73 -25.36
N PHE A 329 -10.55 15.48 -25.24
CA PHE A 329 -10.70 14.44 -26.25
C PHE A 329 -11.34 13.20 -25.62
N ASP A 330 -12.17 12.50 -26.38
CA ASP A 330 -12.83 11.28 -25.88
C ASP A 330 -11.79 10.19 -25.57
N ILE A 331 -10.77 10.08 -26.42
CA ILE A 331 -9.63 9.18 -26.26
C ILE A 331 -8.32 9.97 -26.34
N VAL A 332 -7.41 9.73 -25.39
CA VAL A 332 -6.01 10.14 -25.44
C VAL A 332 -5.13 8.91 -25.58
N LEU A 333 -4.35 8.84 -26.66
CA LEU A 333 -3.55 7.70 -27.05
C LEU A 333 -2.06 8.08 -27.03
N ALA A 334 -1.29 7.52 -26.09
CA ALA A 334 0.16 7.63 -26.00
C ALA A 334 0.79 6.24 -26.19
N PRO A 335 0.93 5.75 -27.43
CA PRO A 335 1.22 4.34 -27.69
C PRO A 335 2.67 3.95 -27.38
N LYS A 336 3.61 4.91 -27.46
CA LYS A 336 5.05 4.72 -27.20
C LYS A 336 5.69 6.04 -26.79
N GLY A 337 6.90 5.97 -26.26
CA GLY A 337 7.81 7.11 -26.13
C GLY A 337 7.87 7.69 -24.72
N LEU A 338 6.84 7.52 -23.89
CA LEU A 338 6.84 8.02 -22.51
C LEU A 338 8.02 7.51 -21.67
N GLN A 339 8.56 6.33 -21.99
CA GLN A 339 9.79 5.81 -21.37
C GLN A 339 11.01 6.70 -21.59
N LEU A 340 11.01 7.60 -22.59
CA LEU A 340 12.09 8.52 -22.93
C LEU A 340 12.05 9.84 -22.13
N ILE A 341 10.88 10.21 -21.60
CA ILE A 341 10.71 11.40 -20.76
C ILE A 341 11.54 11.24 -19.47
N PRO A 342 12.30 12.23 -19.00
CA PRO A 342 13.02 12.18 -17.73
C PRO A 342 12.14 11.81 -16.52
N ASP A 343 12.73 11.16 -15.51
CA ASP A 343 12.02 10.62 -14.34
C ASP A 343 11.24 11.70 -13.55
N ASP A 344 11.78 12.91 -13.49
CA ASP A 344 11.19 14.04 -12.77
C ASP A 344 9.96 14.63 -13.49
N ASP A 345 9.86 14.40 -14.80
CA ASP A 345 8.83 15.01 -15.67
C ASP A 345 7.73 14.03 -16.08
N ALA A 346 8.03 12.74 -16.12
CA ALA A 346 7.06 11.70 -16.43
C ALA A 346 5.76 11.78 -15.61
N PRO A 347 5.76 12.12 -14.30
CA PRO A 347 4.52 12.29 -13.53
C PRO A 347 3.58 13.37 -14.07
N TRP A 348 4.09 14.57 -14.37
CA TRP A 348 3.24 15.66 -14.86
C TRP A 348 2.83 15.45 -16.32
N VAL A 349 3.70 14.83 -17.13
CA VAL A 349 3.35 14.44 -18.51
C VAL A 349 2.19 13.44 -18.51
N LEU A 350 2.24 12.41 -17.65
CA LEU A 350 1.13 11.47 -17.49
C LEU A 350 -0.15 12.19 -17.04
N GLU A 351 -0.06 13.08 -16.04
CA GLU A 351 -1.22 13.83 -15.56
C GLU A 351 -1.81 14.74 -16.65
N ALA A 352 -0.99 15.31 -17.53
CA ALA A 352 -1.45 16.09 -18.67
C ALA A 352 -2.23 15.26 -19.71
N LEU A 353 -1.96 13.95 -19.82
CA LEU A 353 -2.77 13.04 -20.65
C LEU A 353 -4.16 12.85 -20.06
N PHE A 354 -4.25 12.58 -18.75
CA PHE A 354 -5.53 12.48 -18.04
C PHE A 354 -6.30 13.79 -18.07
N HIS A 355 -5.62 14.92 -17.92
CA HIS A 355 -6.23 16.23 -18.04
C HIS A 355 -6.81 16.49 -19.45
N ARG A 356 -6.43 15.76 -20.49
CA ARG A 356 -7.02 15.89 -21.84
C ARG A 356 -8.08 14.86 -22.16
N ALA A 357 -8.19 13.78 -21.40
CA ALA A 357 -9.18 12.76 -21.66
C ALA A 357 -10.54 13.10 -21.01
N ASN A 358 -11.61 12.72 -21.70
CA ASN A 358 -12.97 12.64 -21.17
C ASN A 358 -13.44 11.20 -20.97
N GLY A 359 -12.99 10.27 -21.83
CA GLY A 359 -13.39 8.86 -21.78
C GLY A 359 -12.24 7.93 -21.41
N MET A 360 -11.16 7.96 -22.18
CA MET A 360 -10.07 6.99 -22.05
C MET A 360 -8.66 7.56 -22.22
N VAL A 361 -7.72 7.04 -21.44
CA VAL A 361 -6.26 7.18 -21.64
C VAL A 361 -5.64 5.82 -21.95
N TYR A 362 -4.90 5.72 -23.05
CA TYR A 362 -4.09 4.55 -23.38
C TYR A 362 -2.60 4.92 -23.30
N VAL A 363 -1.81 4.09 -22.61
CA VAL A 363 -0.36 4.24 -22.47
C VAL A 363 0.34 2.95 -22.89
N GLY A 364 1.21 3.01 -23.89
CA GLY A 364 2.11 1.90 -24.23
C GLY A 364 3.56 2.22 -23.83
N ILE A 365 4.20 1.27 -23.15
CA ILE A 365 5.56 1.39 -22.65
C ILE A 365 6.40 0.21 -23.14
N GLU A 366 7.60 0.49 -23.63
CA GLU A 366 8.59 -0.53 -23.98
C GLU A 366 9.69 -0.57 -22.92
N SER A 367 9.93 -1.74 -22.32
CA SER A 367 10.91 -1.93 -21.24
C SER A 367 12.37 -1.80 -21.66
N THR A 368 12.65 -1.92 -22.96
CA THR A 368 13.97 -1.78 -23.55
C THR A 368 13.86 -0.86 -24.74
N TYR A 369 14.34 0.36 -24.56
CA TYR A 369 14.64 1.23 -25.69
C TYR A 369 16.16 1.36 -25.80
N PRO A 370 16.77 1.02 -26.94
CA PRO A 370 18.17 1.32 -27.16
C PRO A 370 18.33 2.85 -27.25
N LEU A 371 18.71 3.49 -26.15
CA LEU A 371 19.22 4.87 -26.13
C LEU A 371 20.64 4.89 -26.72
N GLN A 372 20.82 4.40 -27.95
CA GLN A 372 22.10 4.46 -28.66
C GLN A 372 22.08 5.60 -29.67
N SER A 373 21.76 6.83 -29.26
CA SER A 373 21.91 8.01 -30.15
C SER A 373 21.85 9.36 -29.41
N PHE A 374 22.48 9.50 -28.24
CA PHE A 374 22.68 10.83 -27.63
C PHE A 374 24.16 11.16 -27.61
N THR A 375 24.56 12.17 -28.39
CA THR A 375 25.93 12.72 -28.42
C THR A 375 26.28 13.48 -27.13
N ALA A 376 25.30 13.82 -26.29
CA ALA A 376 25.44 14.69 -25.12
C ALA A 376 25.44 14.00 -23.73
N GLY A 377 25.61 12.67 -23.68
CA GLY A 377 25.56 11.90 -22.43
C GLY A 377 24.15 11.45 -22.04
N PRO A 378 23.99 10.63 -20.98
CA PRO A 378 22.71 10.02 -20.62
C PRO A 378 21.73 11.06 -20.07
N LEU A 379 20.55 11.18 -20.70
CA LEU A 379 19.42 12.01 -20.24
C LEU A 379 18.52 11.29 -19.22
N GLN A 380 18.80 10.03 -18.94
CA GLN A 380 18.03 9.19 -18.03
C GLN A 380 18.93 8.51 -17.02
N SER A 381 18.35 8.18 -15.87
CA SER A 381 18.98 7.30 -14.91
C SER A 381 19.19 5.92 -15.52
N ASP A 382 20.31 5.27 -15.18
CA ASP A 382 20.52 3.85 -15.49
C ASP A 382 19.53 2.93 -14.71
N LEU A 383 18.77 3.48 -13.78
CA LEU A 383 17.69 2.77 -13.08
C LEU A 383 16.47 2.61 -14.00
N LYS A 384 16.25 1.38 -14.46
CA LYS A 384 15.09 1.03 -15.28
C LYS A 384 13.77 1.22 -14.51
N ARG A 385 12.82 1.94 -15.10
CA ARG A 385 11.41 1.99 -14.66
C ARG A 385 10.74 0.66 -15.03
N ASP A 386 10.36 -0.10 -14.01
CA ASP A 386 9.62 -1.34 -14.20
C ASP A 386 8.11 -1.06 -14.34
N PHE A 387 7.34 -2.13 -14.55
CA PHE A 387 5.88 -2.04 -14.67
C PHE A 387 5.24 -1.38 -13.44
N ASN A 388 5.68 -1.76 -12.23
CA ASN A 388 5.12 -1.24 -10.98
C ASN A 388 5.37 0.25 -10.81
N TRP A 389 6.52 0.77 -11.28
CA TRP A 389 6.80 2.20 -11.28
C TRP A 389 5.71 2.98 -12.04
N TRP A 390 5.33 2.51 -13.23
CA TRP A 390 4.28 3.14 -14.05
C TRP A 390 2.89 3.00 -13.44
N ILE A 391 2.53 1.80 -12.97
CA ILE A 391 1.24 1.56 -12.32
C ILE A 391 1.05 2.47 -11.11
N ASN A 392 2.03 2.55 -10.22
CA ASN A 392 1.95 3.38 -9.02
C ASN A 392 1.75 4.88 -9.34
N ARG A 393 2.23 5.37 -10.50
CA ARG A 393 2.00 6.76 -10.94
C ARG A 393 0.60 6.94 -11.51
N ILE A 394 0.18 6.04 -12.39
CA ILE A 394 -1.15 6.08 -13.00
C ILE A 394 -2.24 5.93 -11.95
N ASP A 395 -2.09 5.00 -10.99
CA ASP A 395 -3.06 4.83 -9.89
C ASP A 395 -3.21 6.12 -9.07
N SER A 396 -2.10 6.79 -8.75
CA SER A 396 -2.11 8.07 -8.01
C SER A 396 -2.79 9.21 -8.80
N ILE A 397 -2.62 9.24 -10.11
CA ILE A 397 -3.26 10.24 -10.99
C ILE A 397 -4.75 9.91 -11.13
N SER A 398 -5.10 8.66 -11.45
CA SER A 398 -6.47 8.23 -11.72
C SER A 398 -7.43 8.45 -10.54
N ALA A 399 -6.93 8.48 -9.31
CA ALA A 399 -7.73 8.85 -8.14
C ALA A 399 -8.33 10.27 -8.22
N ARG A 400 -7.71 11.19 -8.97
CA ARG A 400 -8.25 12.54 -9.28
C ARG A 400 -9.10 12.58 -10.55
N TYR A 401 -9.05 11.53 -11.36
CA TYR A 401 -9.77 11.41 -12.63
C TYR A 401 -10.61 10.12 -12.65
N PRO A 402 -11.51 9.90 -11.69
CA PRO A 402 -12.22 8.62 -11.53
C PRO A 402 -13.13 8.28 -12.72
N ALA A 403 -13.60 9.29 -13.46
CA ALA A 403 -14.45 9.12 -14.65
C ALA A 403 -13.70 8.64 -15.90
N ILE A 404 -12.36 8.69 -15.89
CA ILE A 404 -11.51 8.35 -17.04
C ILE A 404 -11.09 6.90 -16.92
N HIS A 405 -11.44 6.09 -17.92
CA HIS A 405 -10.84 4.76 -18.06
C HIS A 405 -9.38 4.90 -18.45
N TRP A 406 -8.51 4.10 -17.87
CA TRP A 406 -7.12 4.06 -18.32
C TRP A 406 -6.67 2.64 -18.56
N LYS A 407 -5.78 2.51 -19.54
CA LYS A 407 -5.12 1.26 -19.86
C LYS A 407 -3.64 1.52 -20.10
N ILE A 408 -2.82 0.65 -19.54
CA ILE A 408 -1.39 0.60 -19.80
C ILE A 408 -0.99 -0.79 -20.29
N VAL A 409 -0.19 -0.80 -21.35
CA VAL A 409 0.42 -2.00 -21.91
C VAL A 409 1.93 -1.85 -21.81
N PHE A 410 2.56 -2.77 -21.07
CA PHE A 410 3.99 -2.76 -20.83
C PHE A 410 4.64 -3.95 -21.54
N HIS A 411 5.38 -3.62 -22.61
CA HIS A 411 6.06 -4.58 -23.46
C HIS A 411 7.44 -4.92 -22.92
N THR A 412 7.68 -6.21 -22.77
CA THR A 412 8.91 -6.79 -22.23
C THR A 412 9.41 -7.92 -23.09
N HIS A 413 10.66 -8.31 -22.87
CA HIS A 413 11.23 -9.51 -23.46
C HIS A 413 11.63 -10.44 -22.32
N SER A 414 11.29 -11.72 -22.43
CA SER A 414 11.78 -12.76 -21.52
C SER A 414 13.31 -12.83 -21.58
N SER A 415 13.93 -13.53 -20.62
CA SER A 415 15.38 -13.82 -20.66
C SER A 415 15.83 -14.56 -21.93
N LYS A 416 14.90 -15.20 -22.65
CA LYS A 416 15.12 -15.88 -23.93
C LYS A 416 14.79 -15.01 -25.16
N GLY A 417 14.50 -13.72 -24.97
CA GLY A 417 14.14 -12.79 -26.05
C GLY A 417 12.70 -12.89 -26.56
N ILE A 418 11.87 -13.78 -25.99
CA ILE A 418 10.45 -13.91 -26.37
C ILE A 418 9.67 -12.67 -25.92
N PRO A 419 8.94 -11.97 -26.81
CA PRO A 419 8.09 -10.85 -26.44
C PRO A 419 7.02 -11.25 -25.43
N GLN A 420 6.79 -10.41 -24.43
CA GLN A 420 5.79 -10.57 -23.38
C GLN A 420 5.16 -9.22 -23.06
N SER A 421 3.84 -9.16 -22.97
CA SER A 421 3.11 -7.96 -22.58
C SER A 421 2.46 -8.15 -21.22
N GLN A 422 2.53 -7.11 -20.38
CA GLN A 422 1.74 -7.01 -19.16
C GLN A 422 0.72 -5.90 -19.35
N ILE A 423 -0.54 -6.18 -19.03
CA ILE A 423 -1.65 -5.24 -19.21
C ILE A 423 -2.24 -4.88 -17.85
N ARG A 424 -2.54 -3.60 -17.64
CA ARG A 424 -3.36 -3.13 -16.54
C ARG A 424 -4.37 -2.10 -17.02
N CYS A 425 -5.56 -2.13 -16.45
CA CYS A 425 -6.56 -1.09 -16.61
C CYS A 425 -7.13 -0.67 -15.25
N GLY A 426 -7.77 0.49 -15.25
CA GLY A 426 -8.48 1.05 -14.11
C GLY A 426 -9.30 2.28 -14.52
N GLY A 427 -9.72 3.06 -13.53
CA GLY A 427 -10.58 4.21 -13.72
C GLY A 427 -12.06 3.83 -13.76
N ASN A 428 -12.82 4.57 -14.56
CA ASN A 428 -14.19 4.22 -14.92
C ASN A 428 -14.18 2.97 -15.80
N TRP A 429 -15.11 2.07 -15.56
CA TRP A 429 -15.20 0.85 -16.36
C TRP A 429 -15.99 1.13 -17.65
N ILE A 430 -15.40 0.78 -18.79
CA ILE A 430 -16.05 0.94 -20.09
C ILE A 430 -16.86 -0.32 -20.38
N GLY A 431 -18.17 -0.18 -20.60
CA GLY A 431 -19.05 -1.28 -20.98
C GLY A 431 -19.78 -1.89 -19.77
N THR A 432 -19.70 -3.22 -19.62
CA THR A 432 -20.38 -3.95 -18.53
C THR A 432 -19.52 -3.99 -17.28
N LEU A 433 -20.14 -3.93 -16.09
CA LEU A 433 -19.44 -4.04 -14.80
C LEU A 433 -18.42 -5.20 -14.76
N PRO A 434 -17.31 -5.05 -14.01
CA PRO A 434 -16.27 -6.08 -13.91
C PRO A 434 -16.86 -7.44 -13.53
N ARG A 435 -16.52 -8.50 -14.26
CA ARG A 435 -16.95 -9.86 -13.93
C ARG A 435 -16.02 -10.48 -12.91
N ILE A 436 -16.60 -10.96 -11.80
CA ILE A 436 -15.87 -11.69 -10.76
C ILE A 436 -16.01 -13.20 -10.96
N TRP A 437 -14.92 -13.94 -10.80
CA TRP A 437 -14.99 -15.36 -10.44
C TRP A 437 -14.58 -15.58 -8.98
N ILE A 438 -15.45 -16.24 -8.22
CA ILE A 438 -15.14 -16.73 -6.87
C ILE A 438 -14.63 -18.16 -6.99
N LEU A 439 -13.40 -18.41 -6.52
CA LEU A 439 -12.82 -19.76 -6.50
C LEU A 439 -13.12 -20.44 -5.16
N SER A 440 -14.12 -21.31 -5.14
CA SER A 440 -14.59 -22.03 -3.95
C SER A 440 -13.83 -23.35 -3.76
N ASP A 441 -13.20 -23.56 -2.59
CA ASP A 441 -12.54 -24.83 -2.22
C ASP A 441 -13.45 -25.79 -1.43
N GLY A 442 -14.76 -25.53 -1.44
CA GLY A 442 -15.79 -26.33 -0.77
C GLY A 442 -15.93 -26.07 0.74
N LYS A 443 -15.23 -25.08 1.29
CA LYS A 443 -15.37 -24.70 2.70
C LYS A 443 -16.35 -23.54 2.85
N ALA A 444 -17.46 -23.77 3.55
CA ALA A 444 -18.53 -22.79 3.74
C ALA A 444 -18.00 -21.39 4.16
N GLY A 445 -17.21 -21.30 5.23
CA GLY A 445 -16.69 -20.01 5.71
C GLY A 445 -15.73 -19.28 4.75
N HIS A 446 -15.11 -19.97 3.79
CA HIS A 446 -14.33 -19.32 2.74
C HIS A 446 -15.22 -18.73 1.65
N THR A 447 -16.21 -19.51 1.22
CA THR A 447 -17.16 -19.12 0.19
C THR A 447 -18.01 -17.94 0.65
N THR A 448 -18.55 -17.99 1.88
CA THR A 448 -19.32 -16.89 2.48
C THR A 448 -18.55 -15.56 2.49
N GLN A 449 -17.29 -15.55 2.93
CA GLN A 449 -16.47 -14.33 2.92
C GLN A 449 -16.24 -13.77 1.52
N SER A 450 -16.01 -14.66 0.55
CA SER A 450 -15.74 -14.26 -0.84
C SER A 450 -17.00 -13.69 -1.51
N GLU A 451 -18.16 -14.32 -1.26
CA GLU A 451 -19.46 -13.86 -1.76
C GLU A 451 -19.88 -12.54 -1.11
N LEU A 452 -19.71 -12.38 0.20
CA LEU A 452 -20.01 -11.13 0.91
C LEU A 452 -19.22 -9.96 0.33
N LEU A 453 -17.93 -10.19 0.03
CA LEU A 453 -17.10 -9.19 -0.62
C LEU A 453 -17.60 -8.88 -2.04
N ALA A 454 -17.90 -9.90 -2.85
CA ALA A 454 -18.41 -9.71 -4.22
C ALA A 454 -19.73 -8.93 -4.23
N LYS A 455 -20.67 -9.27 -3.34
CA LYS A 455 -21.93 -8.55 -3.15
C LYS A 455 -21.69 -7.09 -2.77
N SER A 456 -20.77 -6.83 -1.84
CA SER A 456 -20.45 -5.47 -1.38
C SER A 456 -19.70 -4.64 -2.43
N LEU A 457 -18.99 -5.29 -3.37
CA LEU A 457 -18.41 -4.62 -4.54
C LEU A 457 -19.48 -4.21 -5.55
N GLY A 458 -20.65 -4.85 -5.56
CA GLY A 458 -21.74 -4.57 -6.50
C GLY A 458 -21.46 -5.06 -7.91
N TRP A 459 -20.58 -6.05 -8.09
CA TRP A 459 -20.17 -6.58 -9.40
C TRP A 459 -20.76 -7.98 -9.65
N PRO A 460 -21.13 -8.30 -10.90
CA PRO A 460 -21.64 -9.63 -11.24
C PRO A 460 -20.57 -10.69 -10.98
N TYR A 461 -20.98 -11.82 -10.38
CA TYR A 461 -20.04 -12.88 -10.03
C TYR A 461 -20.55 -14.28 -10.32
N ASP A 462 -19.61 -15.17 -10.68
CA ASP A 462 -19.83 -16.62 -10.80
C ASP A 462 -19.00 -17.36 -9.75
N ILE A 463 -19.58 -18.41 -9.15
CA ILE A 463 -18.86 -19.29 -8.24
C ILE A 463 -18.32 -20.49 -9.03
N LYS A 464 -16.98 -20.61 -9.09
CA LYS A 464 -16.30 -21.78 -9.65
C LYS A 464 -15.99 -22.76 -8.51
N GLN A 465 -16.70 -23.89 -8.51
CA GLN A 465 -16.49 -24.96 -7.53
C GLN A 465 -15.26 -25.78 -7.90
N LEU A 466 -14.25 -25.77 -7.03
CA LEU A 466 -12.98 -26.46 -7.27
C LEU A 466 -12.86 -27.70 -6.40
N ARG A 467 -12.53 -28.82 -7.04
CA ARG A 467 -12.17 -30.08 -6.38
C ARG A 467 -10.67 -30.28 -6.52
N PHE A 468 -10.06 -30.72 -5.44
CA PHE A 468 -8.61 -30.89 -5.37
C PHE A 468 -8.25 -32.30 -4.95
N TYR A 469 -7.18 -32.86 -5.52
CA TYR A 469 -6.63 -34.14 -5.07
C TYR A 469 -6.12 -34.08 -3.63
N GLY A 470 -5.84 -35.23 -3.00
CA GLY A 470 -5.17 -35.26 -1.69
C GLY A 470 -3.77 -34.63 -1.76
N TRP A 471 -3.46 -33.67 -0.87
CA TRP A 471 -2.20 -32.90 -0.95
C TRP A 471 -1.16 -33.38 0.06
N HIS A 472 0.12 -33.31 -0.37
CA HIS A 472 1.25 -33.49 0.53
C HIS A 472 1.52 -32.20 1.34
N LYS A 473 1.97 -32.34 2.61
CA LYS A 473 2.27 -31.21 3.51
C LYS A 473 3.30 -30.23 2.92
N ILE A 474 4.22 -30.71 2.08
CA ILE A 474 5.26 -29.91 1.41
C ILE A 474 4.66 -28.90 0.44
N GLN A 475 3.67 -29.30 -0.37
CA GLN A 475 2.99 -28.42 -1.32
C GLN A 475 2.28 -27.27 -0.59
N LYS A 476 1.63 -27.57 0.54
CA LYS A 476 1.01 -26.55 1.42
C LYS A 476 2.03 -25.57 2.01
N LEU A 477 3.29 -25.98 2.20
CA LEU A 477 4.32 -25.09 2.74
C LEU A 477 4.92 -24.20 1.65
N LEU A 478 5.16 -24.74 0.46
CA LEU A 478 5.94 -24.09 -0.60
C LEU A 478 5.09 -23.46 -1.72
N TRP A 479 3.75 -23.48 -1.64
CA TRP A 479 2.88 -22.99 -2.72
C TRP A 479 3.16 -21.53 -3.12
N GLY A 480 3.55 -20.67 -2.18
CA GLY A 480 3.86 -19.27 -2.44
C GLY A 480 5.16 -19.08 -3.26
N LEU A 481 6.05 -20.07 -3.24
CA LEU A 481 7.29 -20.07 -4.03
C LEU A 481 7.12 -20.77 -5.38
N ALA A 482 6.09 -21.60 -5.53
CA ALA A 482 5.82 -22.31 -6.78
C ALA A 482 5.31 -21.33 -7.86
N PRO A 483 5.65 -21.57 -9.14
CA PRO A 483 5.06 -20.84 -10.25
C PRO A 483 3.54 -21.08 -10.31
N PRO A 484 2.77 -20.18 -10.94
CA PRO A 484 1.33 -20.37 -11.15
C PRO A 484 1.04 -21.71 -11.85
N ASN A 485 0.12 -22.51 -11.32
CA ASN A 485 -0.16 -23.85 -11.83
C ASN A 485 -1.53 -24.39 -11.40
N ILE A 486 -2.00 -25.41 -12.10
CA ILE A 486 -3.26 -26.14 -11.82
C ILE A 486 -3.03 -27.60 -11.41
N ILE A 487 -1.79 -27.98 -11.05
CA ILE A 487 -1.39 -29.39 -10.90
C ILE A 487 -2.21 -30.15 -9.85
N GLY A 488 -2.60 -29.50 -8.76
CA GLY A 488 -3.39 -30.15 -7.71
C GLY A 488 -4.91 -30.02 -7.88
N LEU A 489 -5.38 -29.44 -8.98
CA LEU A 489 -6.80 -29.32 -9.31
C LEU A 489 -7.30 -30.58 -10.01
N ASP A 490 -8.39 -31.17 -9.50
CA ASP A 490 -9.12 -32.20 -10.23
C ASP A 490 -10.04 -31.55 -11.25
N GLN A 491 -9.50 -31.32 -12.44
CA GLN A 491 -10.20 -30.61 -13.51
C GLN A 491 -11.51 -31.29 -13.94
N ARG A 492 -11.60 -32.63 -13.81
CA ARG A 492 -12.79 -33.38 -14.25
C ARG A 492 -14.01 -33.14 -13.36
N HIS A 493 -13.79 -32.91 -12.07
CA HIS A 493 -14.84 -32.69 -11.09
C HIS A 493 -14.95 -31.23 -10.63
N SER A 494 -14.17 -30.33 -11.24
CA SER A 494 -14.21 -28.90 -10.99
C SER A 494 -15.03 -28.18 -12.06
N SER A 495 -15.52 -26.99 -11.73
CA SER A 495 -16.09 -26.09 -12.74
C SER A 495 -15.05 -25.79 -13.84
N PRO A 496 -15.46 -25.72 -15.12
CA PRO A 496 -14.56 -25.36 -16.21
C PRO A 496 -13.92 -23.98 -16.01
N LEU A 497 -12.61 -23.91 -16.25
CA LEU A 497 -11.81 -22.68 -16.20
C LEU A 497 -11.29 -22.38 -17.62
N GLN A 498 -12.11 -21.68 -18.40
CA GLN A 498 -11.84 -21.35 -19.80
C GLN A 498 -12.32 -19.93 -20.11
N ALA A 499 -11.82 -19.35 -21.19
CA ALA A 499 -12.25 -18.03 -21.65
C ALA A 499 -13.78 -17.97 -21.90
N PRO A 500 -14.43 -16.79 -21.75
CA PRO A 500 -13.84 -15.49 -21.40
C PRO A 500 -13.37 -15.44 -19.94
N TRP A 501 -12.14 -14.95 -19.74
CA TRP A 501 -11.53 -14.81 -18.42
C TRP A 501 -12.21 -13.67 -17.63
N PRO A 502 -12.30 -13.77 -16.28
CA PRO A 502 -12.89 -12.73 -15.46
C PRO A 502 -11.95 -11.52 -15.33
N ASP A 503 -12.51 -10.35 -15.03
CA ASP A 503 -11.73 -9.15 -14.70
C ASP A 503 -11.12 -9.26 -13.29
N VAL A 504 -11.82 -9.94 -12.39
CA VAL A 504 -11.41 -10.11 -10.99
C VAL A 504 -11.61 -11.56 -10.55
N VAL A 505 -10.63 -12.10 -9.83
CA VAL A 505 -10.75 -13.36 -9.10
C VAL A 505 -10.72 -13.09 -7.61
N ILE A 506 -11.70 -13.65 -6.89
CA ILE A 506 -11.70 -13.67 -5.42
C ILE A 506 -11.41 -15.10 -4.96
N SER A 507 -10.37 -15.26 -4.14
CA SER A 507 -9.99 -16.55 -3.58
C SER A 507 -9.72 -16.47 -2.08
N THR A 508 -10.15 -17.47 -1.32
CA THR A 508 -9.93 -17.54 0.14
C THR A 508 -9.13 -18.78 0.52
N GLY A 509 -8.09 -18.58 1.35
CA GLY A 509 -7.15 -19.62 1.74
C GLY A 509 -6.15 -20.00 0.64
N TRP A 510 -5.29 -20.97 0.93
CA TRP A 510 -4.11 -21.26 0.08
C TRP A 510 -4.39 -22.14 -1.14
N ARG A 511 -5.44 -22.99 -1.13
CA ARG A 511 -5.73 -23.95 -2.21
C ARG A 511 -6.13 -23.28 -3.54
N PRO A 512 -7.07 -22.32 -3.55
CA PRO A 512 -7.41 -21.62 -4.78
C PRO A 512 -6.35 -20.61 -5.24
N ALA A 513 -5.39 -20.25 -4.38
CA ALA A 513 -4.42 -19.18 -4.66
C ALA A 513 -3.48 -19.47 -5.87
N PRO A 514 -2.90 -20.68 -6.04
CA PRO A 514 -2.17 -21.02 -7.26
C PRO A 514 -3.03 -20.97 -8.53
N ILE A 515 -4.32 -21.33 -8.43
CA ILE A 515 -5.26 -21.33 -9.55
C ILE A 515 -5.60 -19.90 -9.97
N ALA A 516 -5.84 -19.00 -9.00
CA ALA A 516 -6.07 -17.59 -9.26
C ALA A 516 -4.88 -16.95 -10.01
N ARG A 517 -3.65 -17.27 -9.57
CA ARG A 517 -2.42 -16.82 -10.25
C ARG A 517 -2.33 -17.38 -11.66
N TRP A 518 -2.68 -18.65 -11.87
CA TRP A 518 -2.68 -19.26 -13.19
C TRP A 518 -3.70 -18.59 -14.13
N ILE A 519 -4.90 -18.26 -13.64
CA ILE A 519 -5.91 -17.52 -14.41
C ILE A 519 -5.37 -16.16 -14.86
N ARG A 520 -4.69 -15.42 -13.96
CA ARG A 520 -4.04 -14.16 -14.32
C ARG A 520 -3.02 -14.34 -15.44
N ASP A 521 -2.19 -15.38 -15.40
CA ASP A 521 -1.24 -15.69 -16.47
C ASP A 521 -1.96 -16.03 -17.78
N GLN A 522 -3.04 -16.81 -17.75
CA GLN A 522 -3.85 -17.12 -18.95
C GLN A 522 -4.52 -15.87 -19.54
N SER A 523 -4.86 -14.90 -18.69
CA SER A 523 -5.43 -13.61 -19.08
C SER A 523 -4.39 -12.56 -19.50
N GLN A 524 -3.10 -12.92 -19.56
CA GLN A 524 -1.98 -11.99 -19.84
C GLN A 524 -1.93 -10.79 -18.87
N GLY A 525 -2.29 -11.02 -17.60
CA GLY A 525 -2.28 -10.00 -16.55
C GLY A 525 -3.57 -9.17 -16.43
N ARG A 526 -4.57 -9.36 -17.31
CA ARG A 526 -5.84 -8.64 -17.29
C ARG A 526 -6.64 -8.91 -16.02
N THR A 527 -6.70 -10.17 -15.56
CA THR A 527 -7.41 -10.55 -14.33
C THR A 527 -6.67 -10.07 -13.08
N ARG A 528 -7.36 -9.28 -12.23
CA ARG A 528 -6.90 -8.89 -10.87
C ARG A 528 -7.23 -9.99 -9.86
N ILE A 529 -6.39 -10.16 -8.84
CA ILE A 529 -6.62 -11.17 -7.79
C ILE A 529 -6.80 -10.51 -6.43
N ILE A 530 -7.94 -10.80 -5.79
CA ILE A 530 -8.22 -10.50 -4.38
C ILE A 530 -8.10 -11.79 -3.58
N GLN A 531 -7.17 -11.83 -2.62
CA GLN A 531 -6.90 -12.99 -1.79
C GLN A 531 -7.29 -12.75 -0.33
N LEU A 532 -8.10 -13.64 0.25
CA LEU A 532 -8.49 -13.57 1.65
C LEU A 532 -7.90 -14.71 2.49
N GLY A 533 -7.86 -14.48 3.79
CA GLY A 533 -7.64 -15.51 4.79
C GLY A 533 -6.17 -15.84 5.05
N ARG A 534 -5.89 -16.38 6.25
CA ARG A 534 -4.53 -16.45 6.81
C ARG A 534 -3.52 -17.19 5.94
N LYS A 535 -3.89 -18.37 5.44
CA LYS A 535 -2.93 -19.26 4.77
C LYS A 535 -2.60 -18.82 3.35
N GLY A 536 -3.54 -18.16 2.67
CA GLY A 536 -3.35 -17.62 1.32
C GLY A 536 -2.79 -16.19 1.35
N GLY A 537 -3.16 -15.40 2.35
CA GLY A 537 -2.79 -13.99 2.45
C GLY A 537 -1.41 -13.68 3.03
N GLY A 538 -0.57 -14.68 3.31
CA GLY A 538 0.81 -14.45 3.75
C GLY A 538 1.64 -13.71 2.68
N PRO A 539 1.87 -14.33 1.50
CA PRO A 539 2.66 -13.74 0.42
C PRO A 539 1.88 -12.69 -0.38
N ALA A 540 1.76 -11.48 0.18
CA ALA A 540 1.00 -10.39 -0.44
C ALA A 540 1.54 -9.91 -1.79
N ASP A 541 2.84 -10.10 -2.05
CA ASP A 541 3.49 -9.77 -3.33
C ASP A 541 2.88 -10.55 -4.53
N LEU A 542 2.16 -11.64 -4.29
CA LEU A 542 1.58 -12.48 -5.35
C LEU A 542 0.22 -11.97 -5.86
N PHE A 543 -0.42 -11.06 -5.14
CA PHE A 543 -1.81 -10.66 -5.36
C PHE A 543 -1.94 -9.15 -5.51
N ASP A 544 -3.02 -8.73 -6.16
CA ASP A 544 -3.33 -7.32 -6.33
C ASP A 544 -3.90 -6.72 -5.05
N VAL A 545 -4.74 -7.49 -4.34
CA VAL A 545 -5.25 -7.13 -3.01
C VAL A 545 -5.25 -8.37 -2.11
N VAL A 546 -4.88 -8.18 -0.85
CA VAL A 546 -4.95 -9.18 0.20
C VAL A 546 -5.74 -8.65 1.38
N ILE A 547 -6.74 -9.39 1.84
CA ILE A 547 -7.56 -9.02 3.00
C ILE A 547 -7.27 -10.00 4.14
N THR A 548 -6.74 -9.48 5.24
CA THR A 548 -6.41 -10.27 6.42
C THR A 548 -6.67 -9.48 7.70
N PRO A 549 -7.27 -10.08 8.74
CA PRO A 549 -7.35 -9.43 10.03
C PRO A 549 -5.98 -9.05 10.61
N THR A 550 -5.91 -7.89 11.27
CA THR A 550 -4.69 -7.34 11.91
C THR A 550 -4.02 -8.35 12.86
N TYR A 551 -4.83 -9.08 13.62
CA TYR A 551 -4.35 -10.08 14.59
C TYR A 551 -3.71 -11.32 13.96
N TYR A 552 -3.62 -11.41 12.62
CA TYR A 552 -2.78 -12.41 11.95
C TYR A 552 -1.29 -12.08 12.01
N GLY A 553 -0.92 -10.83 12.30
CA GLY A 553 0.45 -10.41 12.58
C GLY A 553 1.38 -10.40 11.36
N PHE A 554 0.85 -10.32 10.14
CA PHE A 554 1.66 -10.20 8.93
C PHE A 554 2.32 -8.82 8.84
N SER A 555 3.43 -8.75 8.10
CA SER A 555 4.10 -7.47 7.83
C SER A 555 3.18 -6.54 7.00
N PRO A 556 3.22 -5.22 7.26
CA PRO A 556 2.54 -4.24 6.43
C PRO A 556 2.94 -4.37 4.96
N HIS A 557 1.98 -4.17 4.07
CA HIS A 557 2.20 -4.30 2.63
C HIS A 557 1.23 -3.38 1.87
N PRO A 558 1.65 -2.71 0.78
CA PRO A 558 0.78 -1.83 -0.01
C PRO A 558 -0.51 -2.53 -0.49
N ASN A 559 -0.39 -3.80 -0.90
CA ASN A 559 -1.52 -4.60 -1.38
C ASN A 559 -2.34 -5.23 -0.23
N ARG A 560 -2.05 -4.95 1.05
CA ARG A 560 -2.76 -5.57 2.19
C ARG A 560 -3.74 -4.58 2.80
N ILE A 561 -5.00 -4.99 2.85
CA ILE A 561 -6.06 -4.35 3.63
C ILE A 561 -6.23 -5.16 4.91
N GLU A 562 -6.03 -4.50 6.05
CA GLU A 562 -6.23 -5.11 7.36
C GLU A 562 -7.64 -4.81 7.89
N THR A 563 -8.25 -5.83 8.51
CA THR A 563 -9.56 -5.74 9.18
C THR A 563 -9.44 -6.04 10.68
N PHE A 564 -10.42 -5.66 11.47
CA PHE A 564 -10.49 -6.06 12.89
C PHE A 564 -10.92 -7.51 13.03
N ALA A 565 -11.91 -7.94 12.26
CA ALA A 565 -12.43 -9.31 12.25
C ALA A 565 -12.53 -9.89 10.83
N PRO A 566 -12.74 -11.22 10.66
CA PRO A 566 -13.10 -11.78 9.36
C PRO A 566 -14.36 -11.12 8.80
N LEU A 567 -14.43 -11.00 7.48
CA LEU A 567 -15.61 -10.42 6.83
C LEU A 567 -16.85 -11.24 7.19
N ASN A 568 -17.88 -10.53 7.62
CA ASN A 568 -19.20 -11.05 7.94
C ASN A 568 -20.25 -10.05 7.44
N GLY A 569 -21.50 -10.47 7.34
CA GLY A 569 -22.51 -9.64 6.71
C GLY A 569 -23.91 -10.15 6.96
N LEU A 570 -24.28 -10.20 8.24
CA LEU A 570 -25.68 -10.34 8.61
C LEU A 570 -26.36 -8.99 8.40
N THR A 571 -27.26 -8.92 7.43
CA THR A 571 -28.13 -7.75 7.25
C THR A 571 -29.35 -7.86 8.15
N GLN A 572 -30.01 -6.73 8.40
CA GLN A 572 -31.26 -6.73 9.16
C GLN A 572 -32.33 -7.59 8.47
N GLU A 573 -32.37 -7.58 7.13
CA GLU A 573 -33.27 -8.41 6.31
C GLU A 573 -32.98 -9.91 6.47
N ASP A 574 -31.69 -10.30 6.51
CA ASP A 574 -31.30 -11.68 6.79
C ASP A 574 -31.83 -12.14 8.16
N LEU A 575 -31.70 -11.27 9.18
CA LEU A 575 -32.14 -11.58 10.55
C LEU A 575 -33.66 -11.69 10.66
N GLU A 576 -34.41 -10.83 9.97
CA GLU A 576 -35.87 -10.87 9.91
C GLU A 576 -36.36 -12.15 9.21
N THR A 577 -35.76 -12.48 8.07
CA THR A 577 -36.05 -13.71 7.33
C THR A 577 -35.80 -14.95 8.18
N VAL A 578 -34.65 -14.98 8.87
CA VAL A 578 -34.29 -16.10 9.74
C VAL A 578 -35.20 -16.17 10.97
N SER A 579 -35.62 -15.04 11.55
CA SER A 579 -36.54 -15.02 12.69
C SER A 579 -37.94 -15.51 12.30
N GLN A 580 -38.44 -15.15 11.12
CA GLN A 580 -39.72 -15.64 10.59
C GLN A 580 -39.72 -17.15 10.34
N ARG A 581 -38.56 -17.71 10.01
CA ARG A 581 -38.38 -19.16 9.82
C ARG A 581 -38.43 -19.94 11.14
N TRP A 582 -38.20 -19.27 12.27
CA TRP A 582 -38.14 -19.86 13.61
C TRP A 582 -38.95 -19.04 14.64
N PRO A 583 -40.27 -18.85 14.43
CA PRO A 583 -41.08 -17.90 15.21
C PRO A 583 -41.18 -18.30 16.70
N ASP A 584 -41.22 -19.60 16.99
CA ASP A 584 -41.41 -20.14 18.35
C ASP A 584 -40.08 -20.54 19.02
N LEU A 585 -38.91 -20.17 18.46
CA LEU A 585 -37.59 -20.61 18.95
C LEU A 585 -37.37 -20.33 20.44
N PHE A 586 -37.89 -19.19 20.91
CA PHE A 586 -37.79 -18.75 22.30
C PHE A 586 -39.08 -19.02 23.10
N GLY A 587 -40.17 -19.47 22.45
CA GLY A 587 -41.49 -19.61 23.06
C GLY A 587 -41.89 -18.38 23.90
N ASN A 588 -42.44 -18.64 25.09
CA ASN A 588 -42.83 -17.59 26.06
C ASN A 588 -41.70 -17.23 27.05
N ALA A 589 -40.43 -17.43 26.68
CA ALA A 589 -39.32 -17.17 27.59
C ALA A 589 -39.22 -15.68 27.99
N PRO A 590 -38.91 -15.40 29.27
CA PRO A 590 -38.76 -14.03 29.76
C PRO A 590 -37.53 -13.34 29.14
N HIS A 591 -37.61 -12.01 29.06
CA HIS A 591 -36.46 -11.16 28.75
C HIS A 591 -35.69 -10.81 30.05
N PRO A 592 -34.35 -10.64 30.00
CA PRO A 592 -33.52 -10.77 28.81
C PRO A 592 -33.27 -12.24 28.41
N ARG A 593 -33.33 -12.50 27.10
CA ARG A 593 -32.94 -13.74 26.44
C ARG A 593 -31.42 -13.72 26.25
N ILE A 594 -30.73 -14.48 27.08
CA ILE A 594 -29.28 -14.57 27.11
C ILE A 594 -28.86 -15.74 26.22
N VAL A 595 -28.28 -15.46 25.06
CA VAL A 595 -27.80 -16.51 24.15
C VAL A 595 -26.31 -16.73 24.40
N PHE A 596 -25.98 -17.93 24.85
CA PHE A 596 -24.59 -18.37 25.04
C PHE A 596 -24.14 -19.18 23.83
N VAL A 597 -23.31 -18.57 22.99
CA VAL A 597 -22.72 -19.21 21.81
C VAL A 597 -21.48 -19.97 22.21
N VAL A 598 -21.56 -21.29 22.12
CA VAL A 598 -20.54 -22.20 22.61
C VAL A 598 -19.71 -22.74 21.46
N GLY A 599 -18.45 -22.31 21.44
CA GLY A 599 -17.43 -22.91 20.60
C GLY A 599 -16.95 -24.26 21.12
N GLY A 600 -15.64 -24.50 21.06
CA GLY A 600 -15.10 -25.79 21.47
C GLY A 600 -13.58 -25.78 21.62
N SER A 601 -13.05 -26.87 22.16
CA SER A 601 -11.61 -27.09 22.20
C SER A 601 -11.00 -27.02 20.80
N THR A 602 -9.89 -26.30 20.67
CA THR A 602 -9.14 -26.19 19.41
C THR A 602 -7.71 -26.61 19.64
N ALA A 603 -6.92 -26.75 18.57
CA ALA A 603 -5.48 -27.00 18.70
C ALA A 603 -4.73 -25.93 19.55
N ARG A 604 -5.35 -24.77 19.80
CA ARG A 604 -4.77 -23.69 20.60
C ARG A 604 -5.47 -23.49 21.95
N PHE A 605 -6.78 -23.66 22.02
CA PHE A 605 -7.56 -23.32 23.21
C PHE A 605 -8.12 -24.57 23.86
N LYS A 606 -7.93 -24.67 25.17
CA LYS A 606 -8.48 -25.72 26.00
C LYS A 606 -9.86 -25.29 26.50
N PHE A 607 -10.85 -26.13 26.30
CA PHE A 607 -12.17 -25.98 26.88
C PHE A 607 -12.62 -27.30 27.48
N THR A 608 -12.74 -27.35 28.81
CA THR A 608 -13.02 -28.57 29.57
C THR A 608 -14.42 -28.57 30.17
N PRO A 609 -14.97 -29.75 30.52
CA PRO A 609 -16.22 -29.85 31.28
C PRO A 609 -16.20 -29.00 32.56
N ASP A 610 -15.10 -28.99 33.32
CA ASP A 610 -14.98 -28.14 34.53
C ASP A 610 -15.17 -26.65 34.23
N MET A 611 -14.62 -26.17 33.10
CA MET A 611 -14.83 -24.79 32.66
C MET A 611 -16.29 -24.57 32.27
N VAL A 612 -16.94 -25.54 31.61
CA VAL A 612 -18.37 -25.48 31.28
C VAL A 612 -19.22 -25.39 32.54
N HIS A 613 -18.95 -26.21 33.56
CA HIS A 613 -19.67 -26.14 34.84
C HIS A 613 -19.48 -24.78 35.52
N MET A 614 -18.25 -24.27 35.56
CA MET A 614 -17.94 -22.94 36.12
C MET A 614 -18.71 -21.83 35.37
N ILE A 615 -18.61 -21.79 34.04
CA ILE A 615 -19.27 -20.77 33.21
C ILE A 615 -20.79 -20.93 33.31
N GLY A 616 -21.31 -22.16 33.28
CA GLY A 616 -22.73 -22.44 33.39
C GLY A 616 -23.34 -21.98 34.72
N ASN A 617 -22.63 -22.16 35.83
CA ASN A 617 -23.04 -21.63 37.13
C ASN A 617 -23.01 -20.10 37.15
N GLN A 618 -21.97 -19.46 36.60
CA GLN A 618 -21.92 -18.01 36.46
C GLN A 618 -23.05 -17.45 35.59
N LEU A 619 -23.44 -18.19 34.55
CA LEU A 619 -24.59 -17.86 33.71
C LEU A 619 -25.90 -17.99 34.51
N LYS A 620 -26.09 -19.07 35.28
CA LYS A 620 -27.27 -19.24 36.15
C LYS A 620 -27.42 -18.07 37.14
N ASP A 621 -26.35 -17.76 37.87
CA ASP A 621 -26.33 -16.61 38.80
C ASP A 621 -26.66 -15.29 38.09
N LEU A 622 -26.25 -15.15 36.83
CA LEU A 622 -26.54 -13.98 36.01
C LEU A 622 -28.01 -13.94 35.59
N ALA A 623 -28.56 -15.05 35.11
CA ALA A 623 -29.96 -15.19 34.71
C ALA A 623 -30.90 -14.94 35.89
N GLU A 624 -30.60 -15.47 37.07
CA GLU A 624 -31.38 -15.23 38.29
C GLU A 624 -31.42 -13.75 38.67
N ARG A 625 -30.26 -13.08 38.66
CA ARG A 625 -30.15 -11.64 39.00
C ARG A 625 -30.90 -10.71 38.05
N CYS A 626 -31.02 -11.08 36.79
CA CYS A 626 -31.74 -10.28 35.79
C CYS A 626 -33.12 -10.83 35.41
N HIS A 627 -33.58 -11.89 36.09
CA HIS A 627 -34.81 -12.63 35.75
C HIS A 627 -34.89 -13.08 34.28
N GLY A 628 -33.74 -13.40 33.69
CA GLY A 628 -33.60 -13.79 32.28
C GLY A 628 -33.63 -15.30 32.03
N LYS A 629 -33.59 -15.69 30.76
CA LYS A 629 -33.53 -17.09 30.31
C LYS A 629 -32.30 -17.33 29.44
N ILE A 630 -31.55 -18.40 29.73
CA ILE A 630 -30.38 -18.79 28.95
C ILE A 630 -30.75 -19.75 27.83
N PHE A 631 -30.14 -19.53 26.68
CA PHE A 631 -30.16 -20.40 25.50
C PHE A 631 -28.71 -20.67 25.09
N ALA A 632 -28.18 -21.83 25.46
CA ALA A 632 -26.85 -22.25 25.04
C ALA A 632 -26.92 -22.93 23.68
N VAL A 633 -26.12 -22.46 22.71
CA VAL A 633 -26.09 -22.99 21.34
C VAL A 633 -24.70 -23.52 21.06
N THR A 634 -24.59 -24.84 20.85
CA THR A 634 -23.29 -25.46 20.57
C THR A 634 -22.92 -25.36 19.09
N SER A 635 -21.69 -25.75 18.76
CA SER A 635 -21.12 -25.64 17.41
C SER A 635 -20.57 -26.97 16.93
N PRO A 636 -20.19 -27.10 15.64
CA PRO A 636 -19.50 -28.30 15.13
C PRO A 636 -18.20 -28.66 15.88
N ARG A 637 -17.65 -27.73 16.68
CA ARG A 637 -16.42 -27.92 17.46
C ARG A 637 -16.70 -28.31 18.91
N THR A 638 -17.94 -28.24 19.36
CA THR A 638 -18.33 -28.63 20.72
C THR A 638 -18.40 -30.16 20.77
N GLY A 639 -17.49 -30.78 21.52
CA GLY A 639 -17.47 -32.24 21.69
C GLY A 639 -18.63 -32.74 22.56
N LYS A 640 -18.97 -34.03 22.45
CA LYS A 640 -20.07 -34.66 23.21
C LYS A 640 -19.98 -34.42 24.72
N GLU A 641 -18.79 -34.54 25.29
CA GLU A 641 -18.56 -34.31 26.72
C GLU A 641 -18.90 -32.87 27.15
N LEU A 642 -18.59 -31.88 26.31
CA LEU A 642 -18.91 -30.48 26.60
C LEU A 642 -20.40 -30.21 26.43
N SER A 643 -21.04 -30.81 25.43
CA SER A 643 -22.50 -30.72 25.25
C SER A 643 -23.24 -31.33 26.43
N GLN A 644 -22.80 -32.50 26.91
CA GLN A 644 -23.39 -33.15 28.10
C GLN A 644 -23.20 -32.27 29.34
N ALA A 645 -22.00 -31.74 29.57
CA ALA A 645 -21.74 -30.86 30.70
C ALA A 645 -22.61 -29.59 30.67
N LEU A 646 -22.91 -29.04 29.48
CA LEU A 646 -23.86 -27.93 29.32
C LEU A 646 -25.28 -28.35 29.68
N GLU A 647 -25.74 -29.49 29.18
CA GLU A 647 -27.07 -30.03 29.46
C GLU A 647 -27.23 -30.27 30.97
N ASP A 648 -26.28 -30.97 31.60
CA ASP A 648 -26.26 -31.25 33.04
C ASP A 648 -26.25 -29.97 33.88
N THR A 649 -25.57 -28.93 33.41
CA THR A 649 -25.44 -27.67 34.18
C THR A 649 -26.63 -26.75 33.98
N LEU A 650 -27.22 -26.66 32.79
CA LEU A 650 -28.21 -25.62 32.45
C LEU A 650 -29.66 -26.11 32.49
N THR A 651 -29.91 -27.40 32.26
CA THR A 651 -31.28 -27.95 32.30
C THR A 651 -31.69 -28.33 33.73
N PRO A 652 -33.00 -28.38 34.04
CA PRO A 652 -34.17 -28.09 33.19
C PRO A 652 -34.51 -26.59 33.08
N ASP A 653 -33.87 -25.74 33.87
CA ASP A 653 -34.27 -24.33 34.02
C ASP A 653 -33.91 -23.45 32.81
N HIS A 654 -33.01 -23.91 31.95
CA HIS A 654 -32.58 -23.22 30.73
C HIS A 654 -32.55 -24.17 29.53
N VAL A 655 -32.30 -23.61 28.34
CA VAL A 655 -32.34 -24.37 27.08
C VAL A 655 -30.93 -24.58 26.56
N VAL A 656 -30.63 -25.82 26.14
CA VAL A 656 -29.40 -26.18 25.43
C VAL A 656 -29.77 -26.72 24.06
N HIS A 657 -29.28 -26.08 23.00
CA HIS A 657 -29.40 -26.51 21.62
C HIS A 657 -28.09 -27.14 21.16
N THR A 658 -28.08 -28.47 21.10
CA THR A 658 -26.90 -29.23 20.68
C THR A 658 -26.85 -29.34 19.16
N TRP A 659 -25.82 -28.76 18.53
CA TRP A 659 -25.55 -28.85 17.11
C TRP A 659 -25.52 -30.30 16.62
N GLN A 660 -26.22 -30.56 15.52
CA GLN A 660 -26.27 -31.88 14.89
C GLN A 660 -25.57 -31.87 13.50
N PRO A 661 -24.77 -32.90 13.18
CA PRO A 661 -24.25 -33.05 11.82
C PRO A 661 -25.41 -33.27 10.83
N ASN A 662 -25.31 -32.66 9.65
CA ASN A 662 -26.28 -32.78 8.54
C ASN A 662 -27.68 -32.21 8.81
N GLN A 663 -27.85 -31.39 9.84
CA GLN A 663 -29.05 -30.59 9.99
C GLN A 663 -29.14 -29.59 8.83
N SER A 664 -30.13 -29.77 7.95
CA SER A 664 -30.33 -28.93 6.77
C SER A 664 -30.72 -27.49 7.11
N ASP A 665 -31.25 -27.27 8.32
CA ASP A 665 -31.72 -25.98 8.80
C ASP A 665 -31.21 -25.70 10.23
N ASN A 666 -30.17 -24.86 10.34
CA ASN A 666 -29.49 -24.55 11.58
C ASN A 666 -30.04 -23.25 12.21
N PRO A 667 -30.63 -23.30 13.43
CA PRO A 667 -31.23 -22.13 14.07
C PRO A 667 -30.21 -21.14 14.66
N TYR A 668 -28.91 -21.37 14.48
CA TYR A 668 -27.84 -20.51 15.02
C TYR A 668 -28.08 -19.00 14.78
N PHE A 669 -28.36 -18.60 13.54
CA PHE A 669 -28.62 -17.19 13.23
C PHE A 669 -29.95 -16.69 13.82
N ALA A 670 -30.94 -17.56 14.01
CA ALA A 670 -32.20 -17.20 14.67
C ALA A 670 -31.99 -16.94 16.17
N TYR A 671 -31.14 -17.74 16.83
CA TYR A 671 -30.71 -17.46 18.19
C TYR A 671 -29.99 -16.12 18.29
N LEU A 672 -29.04 -15.85 17.39
CA LEU A 672 -28.37 -14.55 17.35
C LEU A 672 -29.34 -13.39 17.12
N ALA A 673 -30.31 -13.55 16.23
CA ALA A 673 -31.32 -12.54 15.90
C ALA A 673 -32.30 -12.26 17.05
N GLY A 674 -32.69 -13.27 17.83
CA GLY A 674 -33.62 -13.11 18.95
C GLY A 674 -32.99 -12.86 20.33
N ALA A 675 -31.65 -12.87 20.44
CA ALA A 675 -30.94 -12.58 21.69
C ALA A 675 -31.11 -11.12 22.14
N ASP A 676 -31.26 -10.88 23.44
CA ASP A 676 -31.06 -9.55 24.03
C ASP A 676 -29.61 -9.32 24.45
N VAL A 677 -28.94 -10.41 24.87
CA VAL A 677 -27.53 -10.41 25.28
C VAL A 677 -26.85 -11.63 24.66
N LEU A 678 -25.67 -11.42 24.10
CA LEU A 678 -24.81 -12.46 23.54
C LEU A 678 -23.62 -12.70 24.45
N ILE A 679 -23.40 -13.97 24.79
CA ILE A 679 -22.20 -14.41 25.49
C ILE A 679 -21.50 -15.38 24.57
N VAL A 680 -20.24 -15.14 24.23
CA VAL A 680 -19.54 -15.87 23.17
C VAL A 680 -18.20 -16.36 23.68
N THR A 681 -17.86 -17.62 23.42
CA THR A 681 -16.53 -18.13 23.76
C THR A 681 -15.46 -17.45 22.87
N GLY A 682 -14.39 -16.97 23.51
CA GLY A 682 -13.41 -16.07 22.90
C GLY A 682 -12.47 -16.71 21.87
N GLU A 683 -12.50 -18.02 21.66
CA GLU A 683 -11.61 -18.71 20.73
C GLU A 683 -12.09 -18.66 19.27
N SER A 684 -13.35 -18.28 19.04
CA SER A 684 -14.00 -18.31 17.74
C SER A 684 -14.00 -16.95 17.05
N GLU A 685 -13.11 -16.77 16.07
CA GLU A 685 -13.03 -15.54 15.26
C GLU A 685 -14.36 -15.25 14.52
N SER A 686 -14.96 -16.27 13.89
CA SER A 686 -16.19 -16.10 13.10
C SER A 686 -17.41 -15.81 13.96
N MET A 687 -17.58 -16.51 15.10
CA MET A 687 -18.72 -16.25 15.99
C MET A 687 -18.62 -14.86 16.63
N LEU A 688 -17.41 -14.43 17.01
CA LEU A 688 -17.21 -13.07 17.51
C LEU A 688 -17.52 -12.03 16.43
N ALA A 689 -17.11 -12.27 15.19
CA ALA A 689 -17.40 -11.38 14.07
C ALA A 689 -18.91 -11.28 13.78
N GLU A 690 -19.60 -12.42 13.75
CA GLU A 690 -21.06 -12.51 13.53
C GLU A 690 -21.85 -11.87 14.68
N ALA A 691 -21.45 -12.09 15.94
CA ALA A 691 -22.08 -11.42 17.08
C ALA A 691 -21.86 -9.90 17.01
N ALA A 692 -20.62 -9.48 16.72
CA ALA A 692 -20.22 -8.08 16.69
C ALA A 692 -20.94 -7.23 15.64
N SER A 693 -21.46 -7.82 14.56
CA SER A 693 -22.21 -7.08 13.54
C SER A 693 -23.66 -6.77 13.94
N LEU A 694 -24.19 -7.40 15.00
CA LEU A 694 -25.59 -7.25 15.40
C LEU A 694 -25.85 -5.99 16.23
N GLY A 695 -24.81 -5.41 16.83
CA GLY A 695 -24.93 -4.22 17.68
C GLY A 695 -25.64 -4.49 19.01
N LYS A 696 -25.62 -5.75 19.45
CA LYS A 696 -26.18 -6.20 20.73
C LYS A 696 -25.11 -6.18 21.82
N PRO A 697 -25.49 -6.20 23.11
CA PRO A 697 -24.56 -6.46 24.20
C PRO A 697 -23.83 -7.79 24.01
N ILE A 698 -22.51 -7.76 23.93
CA ILE A 698 -21.66 -8.95 23.73
C ILE A 698 -20.67 -9.06 24.88
N TYR A 699 -20.60 -10.25 25.47
CA TYR A 699 -19.64 -10.61 26.51
C TYR A 699 -18.76 -11.76 26.02
N ILE A 700 -17.45 -11.58 26.11
CA ILE A 700 -16.47 -12.57 25.63
C ILE A 700 -15.98 -13.40 26.81
N VAL A 701 -16.17 -14.71 26.73
CA VAL A 701 -15.63 -15.67 27.70
C VAL A 701 -14.19 -16.01 27.30
N PRO A 702 -13.16 -15.63 28.09
CA PRO A 702 -11.79 -15.98 27.78
C PRO A 702 -11.58 -17.48 27.97
N LEU A 703 -10.91 -18.12 27.00
CA LEU A 703 -10.50 -19.51 27.12
C LEU A 703 -8.98 -19.60 27.28
N SER A 704 -8.55 -20.57 28.10
CA SER A 704 -7.12 -20.81 28.32
C SER A 704 -6.45 -21.44 27.11
N GLU A 705 -5.21 -21.07 26.86
CA GLU A 705 -4.42 -21.63 25.76
C GLU A 705 -3.66 -22.88 26.18
N HIS A 706 -3.54 -23.84 25.26
CA HIS A 706 -2.56 -24.91 25.37
C HIS A 706 -1.14 -24.34 25.30
N SER A 707 -0.21 -25.01 26.00
CA SER A 707 1.22 -24.72 25.88
C SER A 707 1.67 -24.80 24.41
N PRO A 708 2.37 -23.79 23.89
CA PRO A 708 2.76 -23.76 22.49
C PRO A 708 3.72 -24.91 22.18
N THR A 709 3.46 -25.61 21.08
CA THR A 709 4.36 -26.64 20.54
C THR A 709 5.71 -26.03 20.14
N TRP A 710 6.74 -26.85 19.96
CA TRP A 710 8.06 -26.37 19.54
C TRP A 710 8.03 -25.61 18.21
N THR A 711 7.17 -26.02 17.26
CA THR A 711 6.99 -25.33 15.97
C THR A 711 6.39 -23.94 16.13
N VAL A 712 5.46 -23.77 17.08
CA VAL A 712 4.87 -22.47 17.41
C VAL A 712 5.92 -21.57 18.07
N ARG A 713 6.67 -22.10 19.05
CA ARG A 713 7.76 -21.37 19.72
C ARG A 713 8.84 -20.92 18.73
N LEU A 714 9.16 -21.75 17.74
CA LEU A 714 10.10 -21.40 16.68
C LEU A 714 9.57 -20.24 15.82
N SER A 715 8.29 -20.30 15.41
CA SER A 715 7.64 -19.21 14.67
C SER A 715 7.66 -17.91 15.48
N GLU A 716 7.31 -17.95 16.77
CA GLU A 716 7.34 -16.79 17.67
C GLU A 716 8.74 -16.19 17.81
N LYS A 717 9.77 -17.03 18.00
CA LYS A 717 11.18 -16.56 18.01
C LYS A 717 11.59 -15.91 16.70
N MET A 718 11.14 -16.43 15.56
CA MET A 718 11.43 -15.85 14.24
C MET A 718 10.70 -14.53 14.03
N VAL A 719 9.45 -14.40 14.48
CA VAL A 719 8.71 -13.13 14.48
C VAL A 719 9.42 -12.11 15.38
N GLN A 720 9.77 -12.50 16.61
CA GLN A 720 10.53 -11.64 17.53
C GLN A 720 11.87 -11.19 16.91
N ARG A 721 12.58 -12.10 16.23
CA ARG A 721 13.84 -11.79 15.55
C ARG A 721 13.64 -10.91 14.32
N ALA A 722 12.53 -11.05 13.60
CA ALA A 722 12.20 -10.17 12.48
C ALA A 722 11.94 -8.74 12.96
N HIS A 723 11.25 -8.58 14.10
CA HIS A 723 10.91 -7.29 14.69
C HIS A 723 11.99 -6.70 15.62
N SER A 724 13.12 -7.39 15.82
CA SER A 724 14.18 -6.83 16.64
C SER A 724 14.77 -5.59 15.98
N GLN A 725 14.85 -4.49 16.72
CA GLN A 725 15.44 -3.22 16.29
C GLN A 725 16.69 -2.91 17.12
N PRO A 726 17.79 -3.65 16.92
CA PRO A 726 19.04 -3.36 17.63
C PRO A 726 19.54 -1.96 17.29
N LEU A 727 20.07 -1.25 18.27
CA LEU A 727 20.59 0.10 18.08
C LEU A 727 21.99 0.07 17.42
N ASN A 728 22.29 1.10 16.65
CA ASN A 728 23.63 1.37 16.14
C ASN A 728 24.46 2.18 17.17
N LYS A 729 25.72 2.50 16.82
CA LYS A 729 26.61 3.31 17.68
C LYS A 729 26.10 4.73 17.98
N ARG A 730 25.09 5.22 17.24
CA ARG A 730 24.48 6.54 17.39
C ARG A 730 23.19 6.49 18.22
N GLY A 731 22.82 5.31 18.75
CA GLY A 731 21.60 5.12 19.53
C GLY A 731 20.32 5.01 18.69
N THR A 732 20.41 4.90 17.35
CA THR A 732 19.23 4.75 16.49
C THR A 732 19.07 3.32 15.99
N ALA A 733 17.84 2.88 15.73
CA ALA A 733 17.55 1.55 15.23
C ALA A 733 18.33 1.27 13.93
N ARG A 734 19.15 0.21 13.92
CA ARG A 734 19.91 -0.15 12.72
C ARG A 734 19.01 -0.84 11.68
N PRO A 735 19.31 -0.71 10.38
CA PRO A 735 18.59 -1.46 9.35
C PRO A 735 18.65 -2.98 9.59
N GLN A 736 17.61 -3.69 9.15
CA GLN A 736 17.55 -5.16 9.21
C GLN A 736 18.75 -5.79 8.51
N GLN A 737 19.43 -6.73 9.19
CA GLN A 737 20.58 -7.43 8.62
C GLN A 737 20.57 -8.92 8.95
N GLY A 738 21.24 -9.71 8.10
CA GLY A 738 21.48 -11.14 8.32
C GLY A 738 20.21 -11.92 8.65
N ILE A 739 20.16 -12.48 9.86
CA ILE A 739 19.07 -13.34 10.32
C ILE A 739 17.74 -12.60 10.50
N GLU A 740 17.75 -11.30 10.85
CA GLU A 740 16.53 -10.49 11.01
C GLU A 740 15.79 -10.41 9.68
N ARG A 741 16.54 -10.05 8.63
CA ARG A 741 16.02 -9.99 7.27
C ARG A 741 15.59 -11.37 6.78
N LEU A 742 16.34 -12.42 7.09
CA LEU A 742 15.95 -13.79 6.72
C LEU A 742 14.61 -14.16 7.36
N CYS A 743 14.45 -13.96 8.66
CA CYS A 743 13.19 -14.20 9.38
C CYS A 743 12.04 -13.39 8.78
N ALA A 744 12.26 -12.09 8.53
CA ALA A 744 11.26 -11.22 7.94
C ALA A 744 10.86 -11.67 6.51
N ARG A 745 11.81 -12.12 5.69
CA ARG A 745 11.52 -12.67 4.35
C ARG A 745 10.75 -13.98 4.40
N LEU A 746 11.04 -14.85 5.36
CA LEU A 746 10.30 -16.10 5.56
C LEU A 746 8.85 -15.84 6.00
N ILE A 747 8.61 -14.77 6.76
CA ILE A 747 7.26 -14.31 7.13
C ILE A 747 6.56 -13.71 5.91
N ARG A 748 7.22 -12.79 5.18
CA ARG A 748 6.67 -12.14 3.98
C ARG A 748 6.32 -13.14 2.89
N SER A 749 7.09 -14.22 2.70
CA SER A 749 6.79 -15.28 1.74
C SER A 749 5.67 -16.23 2.17
N GLY A 750 5.18 -16.12 3.42
CA GLY A 750 4.18 -17.02 4.00
C GLY A 750 4.70 -18.41 4.36
N LEU A 751 6.01 -18.69 4.21
CA LEU A 751 6.65 -19.93 4.69
C LEU A 751 6.51 -20.06 6.21
N ILE A 752 6.62 -18.94 6.90
CA ILE A 752 6.39 -18.82 8.34
C ILE A 752 5.17 -17.95 8.54
N GLN A 753 4.22 -18.45 9.32
CA GLN A 753 3.02 -17.71 9.66
C GLN A 753 3.11 -17.27 11.13
N PRO A 754 3.05 -15.95 11.39
CA PRO A 754 2.94 -15.43 12.73
C PRO A 754 1.74 -16.05 13.42
N ARG A 755 1.84 -16.29 14.73
CA ARG A 755 0.74 -16.84 15.53
C ARG A 755 -0.38 -15.79 15.58
N ARG A 756 -1.64 -16.24 15.44
CA ARG A 756 -2.81 -15.36 15.64
C ARG A 756 -2.73 -14.75 17.04
N ASN A 757 -3.10 -13.48 17.22
CA ASN A 757 -3.21 -12.87 18.53
C ASN A 757 -4.69 -12.58 18.86
N LEU A 758 -5.44 -13.58 19.37
CA LEU A 758 -6.87 -13.36 19.64
C LEU A 758 -7.11 -12.38 20.80
N THR A 759 -6.14 -12.22 21.70
CA THR A 759 -6.17 -11.15 22.70
C THR A 759 -6.25 -9.79 22.02
N MET A 760 -5.48 -9.55 20.95
CA MET A 760 -5.57 -8.32 20.16
C MET A 760 -6.95 -8.11 19.52
N LEU A 761 -7.63 -9.19 19.08
CA LEU A 761 -9.02 -9.11 18.62
C LEU A 761 -9.95 -8.70 19.77
N HIS A 762 -9.85 -9.36 20.92
CA HIS A 762 -10.68 -9.06 22.10
C HIS A 762 -10.48 -7.61 22.57
N ASP A 763 -9.22 -7.19 22.74
CA ASP A 763 -8.84 -5.83 23.14
C ASP A 763 -9.37 -4.80 22.16
N SER A 764 -9.33 -5.10 20.85
CA SER A 764 -9.90 -4.22 19.82
C SER A 764 -11.42 -4.11 19.96
N LEU A 765 -12.13 -5.22 20.22
CA LEU A 765 -13.58 -5.19 20.44
C LEU A 765 -13.95 -4.43 21.72
N PHE A 766 -13.17 -4.59 22.79
CA PHE A 766 -13.38 -3.88 24.06
C PHE A 766 -13.12 -2.38 23.92
N LYS A 767 -11.97 -2.01 23.33
CA LYS A 767 -11.58 -0.60 23.13
C LYS A 767 -12.57 0.17 22.26
N ASN A 768 -13.20 -0.49 21.28
CA ASN A 768 -14.23 0.11 20.43
C ASN A 768 -15.65 0.01 21.02
N GLY A 769 -15.81 -0.51 22.25
CA GLY A 769 -17.10 -0.65 22.93
C GLY A 769 -18.04 -1.72 22.36
N VAL A 770 -17.58 -2.48 21.35
CA VAL A 770 -18.35 -3.53 20.67
C VAL A 770 -18.66 -4.70 21.60
N ALA A 771 -17.72 -5.05 22.48
CA ALA A 771 -17.89 -6.13 23.46
C ALA A 771 -17.35 -5.73 24.85
N ARG A 772 -17.60 -6.58 25.85
CA ARG A 772 -16.98 -6.53 27.19
C ARG A 772 -16.46 -7.90 27.61
N PRO A 773 -15.52 -7.99 28.56
CA PRO A 773 -15.15 -9.26 29.14
C PRO A 773 -16.32 -9.85 29.94
N PHE A 774 -16.50 -11.17 29.87
CA PHE A 774 -17.50 -11.86 30.68
C PHE A 774 -17.17 -11.74 32.17
N GLY A 775 -18.20 -11.49 32.98
CA GLY A 775 -18.08 -11.17 34.42
C GLY A 775 -18.33 -9.69 34.75
N GLU A 776 -18.26 -8.79 33.76
CA GLU A 776 -18.74 -7.42 33.92
C GLU A 776 -20.28 -7.36 33.97
N PRO A 777 -20.87 -6.30 34.58
CA PRO A 777 -22.32 -6.14 34.63
C PRO A 777 -22.98 -6.19 33.25
N ILE A 778 -24.13 -6.89 33.16
CA ILE A 778 -24.98 -6.84 31.97
C ILE A 778 -25.61 -5.46 31.86
N GLU A 779 -25.41 -4.83 30.72
CA GLU A 779 -26.13 -3.62 30.32
C GLU A 779 -27.03 -3.95 29.14
N ASN A 780 -28.31 -3.61 29.27
CA ASN A 780 -29.24 -3.61 28.14
C ASN A 780 -29.02 -2.36 27.30
N GLY A 781 -28.96 -2.52 25.98
CA GLY A 781 -28.78 -1.40 25.05
C GLY A 781 -28.06 -1.80 23.78
N LYS A 782 -27.99 -0.87 22.82
CA LYS A 782 -27.23 -1.10 21.58
C LYS A 782 -25.76 -0.82 21.79
N ARG A 783 -24.91 -1.61 21.12
CA ARG A 783 -23.46 -1.39 21.01
C ARG A 783 -23.09 -0.99 19.59
N PRO A 784 -21.91 -0.36 19.39
CA PRO A 784 -21.37 -0.15 18.05
C PRO A 784 -21.30 -1.47 17.28
N GLN A 785 -21.78 -1.47 16.03
CA GLN A 785 -21.71 -2.61 15.14
C GLN A 785 -20.33 -2.68 14.48
N LEU A 786 -19.76 -3.88 14.40
CA LEU A 786 -18.57 -4.14 13.59
C LEU A 786 -18.98 -4.66 12.21
N ASN A 787 -19.22 -3.74 11.27
CA ASN A 787 -19.44 -4.06 9.86
C ASN A 787 -18.38 -3.40 8.99
N GLU A 788 -17.32 -4.15 8.69
CA GLU A 788 -16.19 -3.65 7.89
C GLU A 788 -16.36 -3.92 6.39
N THR A 789 -17.32 -4.74 5.98
CA THR A 789 -17.37 -5.29 4.61
C THR A 789 -17.55 -4.20 3.56
N GLY A 790 -18.41 -3.20 3.82
CA GLY A 790 -18.60 -2.05 2.93
C GLY A 790 -17.34 -1.18 2.79
N ASP A 791 -16.67 -0.89 3.91
CA ASP A 791 -15.43 -0.09 3.90
C ASP A 791 -14.28 -0.86 3.25
N VAL A 792 -14.22 -2.18 3.46
CA VAL A 792 -13.26 -3.06 2.78
C VAL A 792 -13.52 -3.06 1.27
N ALA A 793 -14.78 -3.15 0.82
CA ALA A 793 -15.12 -3.08 -0.60
C ALA A 793 -14.67 -1.73 -1.23
N LYS A 794 -14.90 -0.60 -0.55
CA LYS A 794 -14.38 0.71 -0.98
C LYS A 794 -12.86 0.74 -1.08
N LYS A 795 -12.16 0.21 -0.07
CA LYS A 795 -10.69 0.10 -0.07
C LYS A 795 -10.18 -0.82 -1.19
N VAL A 796 -10.88 -1.92 -1.48
CA VAL A 796 -10.57 -2.84 -2.57
C VAL A 796 -10.72 -2.14 -3.92
N LYS A 797 -11.85 -1.46 -4.17
CA LYS A 797 -12.06 -0.67 -5.39
C LYS A 797 -10.94 0.34 -5.60
N LYS A 798 -10.60 1.11 -4.56
CA LYS A 798 -9.48 2.06 -4.58
C LYS A 798 -8.13 1.38 -4.86
N ALA A 799 -7.84 0.24 -4.23
CA ALA A 799 -6.56 -0.48 -4.41
C ALA A 799 -6.45 -1.14 -5.79
N LEU A 800 -7.58 -1.53 -6.39
CA LEU A 800 -7.62 -2.00 -7.77
C LEU A 800 -7.58 -0.83 -8.78
N GLY A 801 -7.82 0.40 -8.32
CA GLY A 801 -7.94 1.58 -9.16
C GLY A 801 -9.26 1.61 -9.93
N PHE A 802 -10.32 0.97 -9.44
CA PHE A 802 -11.66 0.98 -10.05
C PHE A 802 -12.55 1.96 -9.31
N PHE A 803 -13.23 2.84 -10.03
CA PHE A 803 -14.13 3.85 -9.45
C PHE A 803 -15.54 3.68 -10.00
N ASP A 804 -16.54 3.82 -9.13
CA ASP A 804 -17.94 3.79 -9.53
C ASP A 804 -18.29 5.05 -10.32
N GLN A 805 -19.23 4.95 -11.27
CA GLN A 805 -19.79 6.12 -11.95
C GLN A 805 -20.52 6.96 -10.89
N SER A 806 -20.01 8.16 -10.65
CA SER A 806 -20.59 9.15 -9.73
C SER A 806 -21.92 9.67 -10.24
#